data_AF-A0ABD6J620-F1
#
_entry.id   AF-A0ABD6J620-F1
#
_cell.length_a   1.000
_cell.length_b   1.000
_cell.length_c   1.000
_cell.angle_alpha   90.00
_cell.angle_beta   90.00
_cell.angle_gamma   90.00
#
_symmetry.space_group_name_H-M   'P 1'
#
loop_
_entity.id
_entity.type
_entity.pdbx_description
1 polymer ?
#
loop_
_entity_poly.entity_id
_entity_poly.type
_entity_poly.pdbx_seq_one_letter_code
_entity_poly.pdbx_strand_id
1 'polypeptide(L)'
;MKKKNVAYYTLSFLIPVLMLAVTFALAKVYPFGNNTAVVGDMKNQYAAILTYGKENFFNIHKLLYSNSLALGGNFYAVLTYYLFSPINLIALFFSDKYIPLFYFINICLNAGCIGLTTYIFLLKSRFVNSYVDKTISVKTVNMLRVIFSAIYTLSTFYVQYSHTIMWFDAIIFFPLVLLGYEQLINSNKAILYCISLILLILSNYYIGVMVLVFLLVLTLFWIVLSLVCKKEYLLIMKKSIYLLLYTILPIGVGTIVLLPSFLGQQAVYQEKYRFSLDKIYPLRDSLGSLLNGNMNNADIPMLYTSIFTLIAVTVFFISDKIDLKLKVTSFVAIILLFISTWIKGLYMIWHAFSMPNGYSQREAYIILLVLITIGYIGSTYISSGYISFIIAGIIWSLIGVFITYKWDFLSNQQLLVDILLIIIEILVITLMYKKGKKYIWLLLFIILGEIGFSYYPRENAIAQTSIPMDSYVKLTEVNQNVLTKLNKNDHSFYRIGSTIQLNENDPLMYGYNGLSTYVSQQSKESTDYLSALGYYQKHSWIRWSSFNNGSTAAVNRMLGLKYVIAPKNKNLLDATISGKSMSTSDSAPNFPEGIKENSDDFNIYKDKGALPIVFKTENTAKDVVINYNPVDNPFLRLNSLFSQGFGISNMYREIKSDLIKQNEVSKEYAIDVVSDGNVYCYLPIDQNVVTESSIKVSVNGKHITTMFGENVWGENGIVYLGSYKKGTKIHVNYESKDTQSINPVFAVEHEGSLLELNKFRKGIADIKVNGDLISFDKKTEDTNLAISVPYDSAWTAEINGKPVQTYKTLGGLLGIRVIEKGKVNLKYNVPGLRVSIIISTISVILLCLCWVLKRNS
;
A
#
# COMPACT_ATOMS: atom_id res chain seq x y z
N MET A 1 -40.59 -6.37 7.39
CA MET A 1 -39.89 -7.28 6.45
C MET A 1 -40.45 -8.69 6.61
N LYS A 2 -40.97 -9.35 5.56
CA LYS A 2 -41.46 -10.75 5.68
C LYS A 2 -40.27 -11.70 5.93
N LYS A 3 -40.38 -12.63 6.89
CA LYS A 3 -39.33 -13.61 7.31
C LYS A 3 -38.56 -14.27 6.14
N LYS A 4 -39.20 -14.45 4.97
CA LYS A 4 -38.61 -15.10 3.78
C LYS A 4 -37.47 -14.34 3.10
N ASN A 5 -37.39 -13.01 3.23
CA ASN A 5 -36.28 -12.26 2.60
C ASN A 5 -35.00 -12.28 3.45
N VAL A 6 -35.12 -12.48 4.77
CA VAL A 6 -33.98 -12.50 5.70
C VAL A 6 -32.98 -13.60 5.32
N ALA A 7 -33.47 -14.79 4.99
CA ALA A 7 -32.61 -15.91 4.59
C ALA A 7 -31.71 -15.60 3.38
N TYR A 8 -32.20 -14.88 2.37
CA TYR A 8 -31.38 -14.55 1.19
C TYR A 8 -30.32 -13.49 1.48
N TYR A 9 -30.62 -12.48 2.31
CA TYR A 9 -29.61 -11.52 2.78
C TYR A 9 -28.50 -12.27 3.56
N THR A 10 -28.90 -13.17 4.46
CA THR A 10 -27.95 -13.99 5.23
C THR A 10 -27.10 -14.87 4.32
N LEU A 11 -27.69 -15.53 3.31
CA LEU A 11 -26.94 -16.34 2.36
C LEU A 11 -25.98 -15.50 1.50
N SER A 12 -26.39 -14.32 1.03
CA SER A 12 -25.51 -13.44 0.24
C SER A 12 -24.29 -12.96 1.03
N PHE A 13 -24.40 -12.88 2.36
CA PHE A 13 -23.28 -12.56 3.24
C PHE A 13 -22.43 -13.81 3.57
N LEU A 14 -23.07 -14.91 3.98
CA LEU A 14 -22.37 -16.08 4.51
C LEU A 14 -21.69 -16.93 3.45
N ILE A 15 -22.22 -17.02 2.22
CA ILE A 15 -21.63 -17.88 1.19
C ILE A 15 -20.19 -17.44 0.86
N PRO A 16 -19.91 -16.17 0.54
CA PRO A 16 -18.53 -15.73 0.31
C PRO A 16 -17.63 -15.92 1.53
N VAL A 17 -18.13 -15.62 2.74
CA VAL A 17 -17.38 -15.80 4.01
C VAL A 17 -16.96 -17.25 4.20
N LEU A 18 -17.90 -18.19 4.05
CA LEU A 18 -17.65 -19.62 4.25
C LEU A 18 -16.70 -20.17 3.18
N MET A 19 -16.82 -19.72 1.93
CA MET A 19 -15.90 -20.11 0.87
C MET A 19 -14.46 -19.69 1.18
N LEU A 20 -14.24 -18.44 1.57
CA LEU A 20 -12.91 -17.96 1.95
C LEU A 20 -12.38 -18.70 3.18
N ALA A 21 -13.22 -18.92 4.19
CA ALA A 21 -12.84 -19.67 5.38
C ALA A 21 -12.42 -21.12 5.06
N VAL A 22 -13.16 -21.81 4.17
CA VAL A 22 -12.81 -23.16 3.71
C VAL A 22 -11.49 -23.14 2.93
N THR A 23 -11.31 -22.21 1.99
CA THR A 23 -10.05 -22.12 1.24
C THR A 23 -8.86 -21.82 2.14
N PHE A 24 -9.00 -20.91 3.09
CA PHE A 24 -7.97 -20.61 4.09
C PHE A 24 -7.70 -21.79 5.03
N ALA A 25 -8.73 -22.55 5.41
CA ALA A 25 -8.56 -23.78 6.18
C ALA A 25 -7.75 -24.84 5.41
N LEU A 26 -8.06 -25.04 4.13
CA LEU A 26 -7.29 -25.93 3.25
C LEU A 26 -5.84 -25.47 3.09
N ALA A 27 -5.61 -24.16 3.00
CA ALA A 27 -4.27 -23.54 2.92
C ALA A 27 -3.56 -23.42 4.29
N LYS A 28 -4.16 -23.94 5.38
CA LYS A 28 -3.62 -23.89 6.75
C LYS A 28 -3.31 -22.47 7.24
N VAL A 29 -4.12 -21.50 6.84
CA VAL A 29 -4.05 -20.11 7.31
C VAL A 29 -4.72 -20.00 8.67
N TYR A 30 -4.09 -19.27 9.59
CA TYR A 30 -4.56 -19.02 10.95
C TYR A 30 -5.96 -18.39 10.93
N PRO A 31 -6.93 -18.93 11.70
CA PRO A 31 -6.76 -19.82 12.86
C PRO A 31 -6.73 -21.34 12.57
N PHE A 32 -6.77 -21.78 11.31
CA PHE A 32 -6.84 -23.21 10.96
C PHE A 32 -5.48 -23.89 10.81
N GLY A 33 -4.40 -23.11 10.83
CA GLY A 33 -3.02 -23.59 10.79
C GLY A 33 -2.05 -22.48 11.16
N ASN A 34 -0.75 -22.68 10.88
CA ASN A 34 0.30 -21.75 11.31
C ASN A 34 0.64 -20.69 10.24
N ASN A 35 0.17 -20.81 9.00
CA ASN A 35 0.38 -19.75 8.00
C ASN A 35 -0.48 -18.52 8.34
N THR A 36 -0.11 -17.32 7.90
CA THR A 36 -0.92 -16.12 8.13
C THR A 36 -1.52 -15.57 6.84
N ALA A 37 -2.63 -14.82 6.95
CA ALA A 37 -3.22 -14.10 5.82
C ALA A 37 -2.40 -12.83 5.44
N VAL A 38 -1.35 -12.53 6.20
CA VAL A 38 -0.53 -11.31 6.08
C VAL A 38 0.64 -11.57 5.15
N VAL A 39 0.47 -11.20 3.89
CA VAL A 39 1.39 -11.44 2.77
C VAL A 39 1.47 -10.21 1.87
N GLY A 40 2.48 -10.14 0.99
CA GLY A 40 2.66 -9.00 0.07
C GLY A 40 2.69 -7.65 0.80
N ASP A 41 2.00 -6.65 0.27
CA ASP A 41 1.92 -5.31 0.88
C ASP A 41 1.26 -5.30 2.27
N MET A 42 0.42 -6.29 2.59
CA MET A 42 -0.12 -6.41 3.95
C MET A 42 0.98 -6.69 4.97
N LYS A 43 1.92 -7.58 4.62
CA LYS A 43 3.13 -7.87 5.41
C LYS A 43 4.03 -6.64 5.44
N ASN A 44 4.33 -6.07 4.28
CA ASN A 44 5.37 -5.04 4.15
C ASN A 44 4.94 -3.67 4.68
N GLN A 45 3.64 -3.35 4.68
CA GLN A 45 3.13 -2.03 5.01
C GLN A 45 1.93 -2.07 5.96
N TYR A 46 0.86 -2.81 5.60
CA TYR A 46 -0.45 -2.51 6.19
C TYR A 46 -0.53 -2.96 7.64
N ALA A 47 0.06 -4.10 8.00
CA ALA A 47 0.09 -4.57 9.38
C ALA A 47 0.74 -3.53 10.30
N ALA A 48 1.89 -2.98 9.90
CA ALA A 48 2.57 -1.94 10.67
C ALA A 48 1.77 -0.63 10.74
N ILE A 49 1.19 -0.19 9.62
CA ILE A 49 0.37 1.03 9.56
C ILE A 49 -0.87 0.90 10.44
N LEU A 50 -1.58 -0.23 10.37
CA LEU A 50 -2.76 -0.50 11.19
C LEU A 50 -2.43 -0.56 12.67
N THR A 51 -1.36 -1.27 13.05
CA THR A 51 -0.92 -1.34 14.45
C THR A 51 -0.59 0.06 14.98
N TYR A 52 0.18 0.86 14.22
CA TYR A 52 0.47 2.25 14.60
C TYR A 52 -0.81 3.09 14.76
N GLY A 53 -1.72 3.02 13.78
CA GLY A 53 -2.98 3.76 13.81
C GLY A 53 -3.88 3.36 14.98
N LYS A 54 -3.92 2.06 15.31
CA LYS A 54 -4.67 1.50 16.43
C LYS A 54 -4.12 1.99 17.77
N GLU A 55 -2.81 1.86 18.00
CA GLU A 55 -2.15 2.27 19.24
C GLU A 55 -2.21 3.79 19.47
N ASN A 56 -2.34 4.58 18.40
CA ASN A 56 -2.43 6.03 18.46
C ASN A 56 -3.83 6.58 18.13
N PHE A 57 -4.87 5.74 18.12
CA PHE A 57 -6.23 6.11 17.70
C PHE A 57 -6.77 7.33 18.45
N PHE A 58 -6.48 7.42 19.75
CA PHE A 58 -6.89 8.55 20.61
C PHE A 58 -5.86 9.69 20.68
N ASN A 59 -4.73 9.58 19.99
CA ASN A 59 -3.68 10.61 19.95
C ASN A 59 -3.60 11.22 18.54
N ILE A 60 -4.48 12.20 18.28
CA ILE A 60 -4.58 12.88 16.98
C ILE A 60 -3.24 13.47 16.52
N HIS A 61 -2.41 13.96 17.44
CA HIS A 61 -1.13 14.59 17.12
C HIS A 61 -0.19 13.64 16.36
N LYS A 62 -0.12 12.38 16.81
CA LYS A 62 0.67 11.33 16.16
C LYS A 62 0.05 10.81 14.86
N LEU A 63 -1.27 10.94 14.71
CA LEU A 63 -1.97 10.61 13.47
C LEU A 63 -1.84 11.71 12.40
N LEU A 64 -1.52 12.95 12.79
CA LEU A 64 -1.20 14.04 11.86
C LEU A 64 0.24 13.95 11.35
N TYR A 65 1.19 13.73 12.26
CA TYR A 65 2.61 13.60 11.95
C TYR A 65 3.27 12.55 12.84
N SER A 66 4.04 11.64 12.25
CA SER A 66 4.67 10.53 12.98
C SER A 66 6.18 10.56 12.87
N ASN A 67 6.87 10.49 14.02
CA ASN A 67 8.33 10.32 14.10
C ASN A 67 8.79 8.85 13.91
N SER A 68 7.84 7.94 13.76
CA SER A 68 8.08 6.54 13.39
C SER A 68 8.11 6.35 11.86
N LEU A 69 7.75 7.38 11.09
CA LEU A 69 7.87 7.38 9.63
C LEU A 69 9.28 7.83 9.21
N ALA A 70 10.29 6.98 9.45
CA ALA A 70 11.71 7.31 9.36
C ALA A 70 12.07 8.58 10.17
N LEU A 71 12.68 9.61 9.55
CA LEU A 71 13.00 10.87 10.24
C LEU A 71 11.77 11.65 10.72
N GLY A 72 10.59 11.31 10.22
CA GLY A 72 9.34 11.94 10.54
C GLY A 72 8.60 12.34 9.28
N GLY A 73 7.27 12.25 9.28
CA GLY A 73 6.50 12.66 8.11
C GLY A 73 5.01 12.76 8.33
N ASN A 74 4.33 13.24 7.29
CA ASN A 74 2.89 13.44 7.22
C ASN A 74 2.13 12.09 7.31
N PHE A 75 1.83 11.66 8.53
CA PHE A 75 1.07 10.44 8.75
C PHE A 75 -0.40 10.59 8.33
N TYR A 76 -0.93 11.82 8.25
CA TYR A 76 -2.30 12.03 7.79
C TYR A 76 -2.53 11.54 6.35
N ALA A 77 -1.55 11.76 5.46
CA ALA A 77 -1.60 11.24 4.09
C ALA A 77 -1.57 9.70 4.04
N VAL A 78 -0.81 9.05 4.94
CA VAL A 78 -0.81 7.59 5.12
C VAL A 78 -2.17 7.13 5.66
N LEU A 79 -2.64 7.73 6.75
CA LEU A 79 -3.89 7.43 7.43
C LEU A 79 -5.09 7.46 6.48
N THR A 80 -5.22 8.53 5.69
CA THR A 80 -6.32 8.73 4.74
C THR A 80 -6.33 7.75 3.57
N TYR A 81 -5.18 7.20 3.20
CA TYR A 81 -5.08 6.22 2.13
C TYR A 81 -5.32 4.79 2.61
N TYR A 82 -4.86 4.44 3.82
CA TYR A 82 -4.84 3.06 4.32
C TYR A 82 -5.93 2.73 5.35
N LEU A 83 -6.34 3.69 6.21
CA LEU A 83 -6.97 3.36 7.49
C LEU A 83 -8.40 3.88 7.71
N PHE A 84 -8.94 4.75 6.85
CA PHE A 84 -10.28 5.33 7.01
C PHE A 84 -11.46 4.35 6.82
N SER A 85 -11.19 3.05 6.87
CA SER A 85 -12.18 1.98 6.90
C SER A 85 -12.88 1.89 8.26
N PRO A 86 -14.23 1.79 8.30
CA PRO A 86 -14.95 1.52 9.54
C PRO A 86 -14.68 0.11 10.09
N ILE A 87 -14.34 -0.87 9.25
CA ILE A 87 -14.01 -2.24 9.69
C ILE A 87 -12.69 -2.24 10.47
N ASN A 88 -11.76 -1.34 10.15
CA ASN A 88 -10.49 -1.19 10.90
C ASN A 88 -10.70 -0.82 12.37
N LEU A 89 -11.84 -0.24 12.76
CA LEU A 89 -12.16 0.02 14.17
C LEU A 89 -12.24 -1.28 14.99
N ILE A 90 -12.58 -2.41 14.36
CA ILE A 90 -12.61 -3.71 15.03
C ILE A 90 -11.19 -4.13 15.47
N ALA A 91 -10.14 -3.63 14.82
CA ALA A 91 -8.76 -3.91 15.21
C ALA A 91 -8.43 -3.42 16.63
N LEU A 92 -9.15 -2.41 17.15
CA LEU A 92 -8.98 -1.91 18.52
C LEU A 92 -9.21 -2.99 19.59
N PHE A 93 -9.94 -4.07 19.27
CA PHE A 93 -10.18 -5.19 20.17
C PHE A 93 -9.11 -6.30 20.10
N PHE A 94 -8.09 -6.14 19.25
CA PHE A 94 -7.02 -7.11 19.05
C PHE A 94 -5.70 -6.56 19.60
N SER A 95 -4.95 -7.40 20.32
CA SER A 95 -3.56 -7.09 20.65
C SER A 95 -2.68 -7.20 19.40
N ASP A 96 -1.51 -6.55 19.41
CA ASP A 96 -0.60 -6.47 18.25
C ASP A 96 -0.22 -7.86 17.72
N LYS A 97 -0.08 -8.84 18.63
CA LYS A 97 0.25 -10.24 18.33
C LYS A 97 -0.81 -10.94 17.47
N TYR A 98 -2.07 -10.49 17.52
CA TYR A 98 -3.20 -11.09 16.81
C TYR A 98 -3.70 -10.23 15.63
N ILE A 99 -2.91 -9.27 15.17
CA ILE A 99 -3.21 -8.50 13.96
C ILE A 99 -3.38 -9.41 12.72
N PRO A 100 -2.60 -10.50 12.53
CA PRO A 100 -2.87 -11.44 11.45
C PRO A 100 -4.26 -12.10 11.51
N LEU A 101 -4.77 -12.40 12.72
CA LEU A 101 -6.13 -12.92 12.90
C LEU A 101 -7.17 -11.87 12.52
N PHE A 102 -6.96 -10.62 12.91
CA PHE A 102 -7.82 -9.51 12.50
C PHE A 102 -7.91 -9.43 10.97
N TYR A 103 -6.79 -9.54 10.24
CA TYR A 103 -6.81 -9.50 8.78
C TYR A 103 -7.58 -10.64 8.14
N PHE A 104 -7.46 -11.87 8.66
CA PHE A 104 -8.31 -12.98 8.22
C PHE A 104 -9.81 -12.65 8.40
N ILE A 105 -10.20 -12.12 9.57
CA ILE A 105 -11.58 -11.71 9.85
C ILE A 105 -12.00 -10.57 8.91
N ASN A 106 -11.15 -9.58 8.70
CA ASN A 106 -11.40 -8.43 7.84
C ASN A 106 -11.65 -8.86 6.38
N ILE A 107 -10.81 -9.74 5.83
CA ILE A 107 -10.99 -10.34 4.49
C ILE A 107 -12.35 -11.06 4.41
N CYS A 108 -12.74 -11.82 5.42
CA CYS A 108 -14.03 -12.50 5.41
C CYS A 108 -15.21 -11.50 5.49
N LEU A 109 -15.14 -10.53 6.41
CA LEU A 109 -16.20 -9.54 6.61
C LEU A 109 -16.39 -8.65 5.37
N ASN A 110 -15.31 -8.21 4.74
CA ASN A 110 -15.36 -7.45 3.51
C ASN A 110 -16.07 -8.22 2.41
N ALA A 111 -15.73 -9.50 2.22
CA ALA A 111 -16.41 -10.36 1.25
C ALA A 111 -17.92 -10.48 1.54
N GLY A 112 -18.29 -10.76 2.79
CA GLY A 112 -19.70 -10.85 3.17
C GLY A 112 -20.47 -9.55 2.91
N CYS A 113 -19.86 -8.40 3.18
CA CYS A 113 -20.48 -7.09 2.95
C CYS A 113 -20.61 -6.76 1.46
N ILE A 114 -19.61 -7.08 0.62
CA ILE A 114 -19.70 -6.93 -0.83
C ILE A 114 -20.82 -7.83 -1.40
N GLY A 115 -20.91 -9.07 -0.94
CA GLY A 115 -21.98 -9.99 -1.34
C GLY A 115 -23.37 -9.45 -0.96
N LEU A 116 -23.52 -8.97 0.28
CA LEU A 116 -24.78 -8.39 0.75
C LEU A 116 -25.20 -7.15 -0.04
N THR A 117 -24.28 -6.21 -0.26
CA THR A 117 -24.57 -4.95 -0.96
C THR A 117 -24.86 -5.18 -2.45
N THR A 118 -24.16 -6.11 -3.09
CA THR A 118 -24.43 -6.55 -4.47
C THR A 118 -25.80 -7.22 -4.57
N TYR A 119 -26.16 -8.09 -3.62
CA TYR A 119 -27.49 -8.68 -3.54
C TYR A 119 -28.58 -7.61 -3.38
N ILE A 120 -28.37 -6.61 -2.51
CA ILE A 120 -29.28 -5.48 -2.32
C ILE A 120 -29.47 -4.70 -3.62
N PHE A 121 -28.38 -4.40 -4.34
CA PHE A 121 -28.43 -3.74 -5.65
C PHE A 121 -29.27 -4.53 -6.65
N LEU A 122 -28.98 -5.82 -6.86
CA LEU A 122 -29.73 -6.68 -7.79
C LEU A 122 -31.20 -6.87 -7.38
N LEU A 123 -31.50 -6.85 -6.08
CA LEU A 123 -32.86 -6.95 -5.56
C LEU A 123 -33.67 -5.66 -5.73
N LYS A 124 -33.03 -4.50 -5.59
CA LYS A 124 -33.72 -3.20 -5.45
C LYS A 124 -33.65 -2.31 -6.69
N SER A 125 -32.72 -2.56 -7.61
CA SER A 125 -32.62 -1.83 -8.87
C SER A 125 -33.89 -2.05 -9.69
N ARG A 126 -34.63 -0.98 -10.00
CA ARG A 126 -35.84 -1.06 -10.83
C ARG A 126 -35.47 -1.27 -12.29
N PHE A 127 -34.40 -0.63 -12.75
CA PHE A 127 -33.86 -0.80 -14.09
C PHE A 127 -33.53 -2.27 -14.35
N VAL A 128 -32.67 -2.88 -13.53
CA VAL A 128 -32.26 -4.28 -13.69
C VAL A 128 -33.48 -5.21 -13.62
N ASN A 129 -34.37 -5.01 -12.64
CA ASN A 129 -35.54 -5.87 -12.46
C ASN A 129 -36.65 -5.66 -13.50
N SER A 130 -36.60 -4.61 -14.31
CA SER A 130 -37.53 -4.42 -15.43
C SER A 130 -37.26 -5.39 -16.59
N TYR A 131 -36.04 -5.93 -16.68
CA TYR A 131 -35.60 -6.83 -17.75
C TYR A 131 -35.49 -8.31 -17.32
N VAL A 132 -35.74 -8.60 -16.04
CA VAL A 132 -35.82 -9.97 -15.51
C VAL A 132 -37.06 -10.66 -16.09
N ASP A 133 -36.89 -11.90 -16.54
CA ASP A 133 -38.00 -12.73 -17.02
C ASP A 133 -39.09 -12.83 -15.93
N LYS A 134 -40.35 -12.53 -16.28
CA LYS A 134 -41.47 -12.55 -15.34
C LYS A 134 -42.05 -13.95 -15.12
N THR A 135 -41.69 -14.92 -15.95
CA THR A 135 -42.17 -16.30 -15.88
C THR A 135 -41.40 -17.15 -14.85
N ILE A 136 -40.16 -16.74 -14.52
CA ILE A 136 -39.36 -17.40 -13.49
C ILE A 136 -39.93 -17.11 -12.10
N SER A 137 -39.82 -18.08 -11.18
CA SER A 137 -40.38 -17.88 -9.84
C SER A 137 -39.49 -16.97 -9.01
N VAL A 138 -40.11 -16.17 -8.14
CA VAL A 138 -39.44 -15.27 -7.20
C VAL A 138 -38.37 -15.98 -6.36
N LYS A 139 -38.60 -17.25 -5.97
CA LYS A 139 -37.62 -18.05 -5.22
C LYS A 139 -36.33 -18.27 -6.01
N THR A 140 -36.46 -18.58 -7.30
CA THR A 140 -35.32 -18.82 -8.19
C THR A 140 -34.60 -17.52 -8.53
N VAL A 141 -35.34 -16.44 -8.80
CA VAL A 141 -34.76 -15.11 -9.01
C VAL A 141 -33.94 -14.67 -7.80
N ASN A 142 -34.46 -14.83 -6.57
CA ASN A 142 -33.72 -14.51 -5.36
C ASN A 142 -32.47 -15.37 -5.18
N MET A 143 -32.51 -16.64 -5.53
CA MET A 143 -31.32 -17.50 -5.50
C MET A 143 -30.29 -17.11 -6.58
N LEU A 144 -30.72 -16.73 -7.78
CA LEU A 144 -29.82 -16.21 -8.81
C LEU A 144 -29.13 -14.92 -8.33
N ARG A 145 -29.85 -14.01 -7.66
CA ARG A 145 -29.24 -12.84 -7.03
C ARG A 145 -28.15 -13.22 -6.01
N VAL A 146 -28.40 -14.25 -5.19
CA VAL A 146 -27.40 -14.79 -4.24
C VAL A 146 -26.18 -15.34 -4.98
N ILE A 147 -26.40 -16.18 -6.01
CA ILE A 147 -25.33 -16.75 -6.85
C ILE A 147 -24.48 -15.65 -7.47
N PHE A 148 -25.08 -14.69 -8.18
CA PHE A 148 -24.35 -13.60 -8.82
C PHE A 148 -23.66 -12.65 -7.82
N SER A 149 -24.24 -12.44 -6.64
CA SER A 149 -23.57 -11.68 -5.58
C SER A 149 -22.33 -12.40 -5.05
N ALA A 150 -22.38 -13.73 -4.94
CA ALA A 150 -21.23 -14.54 -4.52
C ALA A 150 -20.15 -14.57 -5.61
N ILE A 151 -20.54 -14.71 -6.89
CA ILE A 151 -19.60 -14.67 -8.01
C ILE A 151 -18.88 -13.32 -8.10
N TYR A 152 -19.60 -12.20 -7.95
CA TYR A 152 -18.97 -10.87 -7.95
C TYR A 152 -17.93 -10.73 -6.84
N THR A 153 -18.32 -11.15 -5.64
CA THR A 153 -17.47 -11.08 -4.45
C THR A 153 -16.24 -11.97 -4.57
N LEU A 154 -16.38 -13.18 -5.11
CA LEU A 154 -15.29 -14.15 -5.23
C LEU A 154 -14.61 -14.13 -6.61
N SER A 155 -14.78 -13.04 -7.35
CA SER A 155 -14.13 -12.85 -8.64
C SER A 155 -12.61 -12.79 -8.52
N THR A 156 -11.90 -12.95 -9.64
CA THR A 156 -10.44 -12.87 -9.69
C THR A 156 -9.89 -11.60 -9.08
N PHE A 157 -10.59 -10.47 -9.23
CA PHE A 157 -10.21 -9.21 -8.62
C PHE A 157 -10.09 -9.32 -7.09
N TYR A 158 -11.14 -9.81 -6.41
CA TYR A 158 -11.16 -9.89 -4.95
C TYR A 158 -10.12 -10.87 -4.44
N VAL A 159 -10.04 -12.03 -5.08
CA VAL A 159 -9.07 -13.09 -4.80
C VAL A 159 -7.64 -12.57 -4.90
N GLN A 160 -7.33 -11.89 -5.99
CA GLN A 160 -5.98 -11.45 -6.25
C GLN A 160 -5.57 -10.28 -5.36
N TYR A 161 -6.53 -9.42 -5.00
CA TYR A 161 -6.35 -8.27 -4.12
C TYR A 161 -6.78 -8.47 -2.67
N SER A 162 -6.97 -9.72 -2.24
CA SER A 162 -7.32 -10.05 -0.85
C SER A 162 -6.28 -9.56 0.16
N HIS A 163 -5.01 -9.48 -0.26
CA HIS A 163 -3.90 -8.93 0.51
C HIS A 163 -3.72 -7.42 0.37
N THR A 164 -4.55 -6.73 -0.42
CA THR A 164 -4.61 -5.27 -0.54
C THR A 164 -5.95 -4.74 -0.02
N ILE A 165 -6.26 -5.09 1.23
CA ILE A 165 -7.59 -4.96 1.84
C ILE A 165 -8.17 -3.53 1.87
N MET A 166 -7.34 -2.49 1.90
CA MET A 166 -7.76 -1.09 2.04
C MET A 166 -8.75 -0.60 0.96
N TRP A 167 -8.85 -1.30 -0.17
CA TRP A 167 -9.78 -0.95 -1.25
C TRP A 167 -11.19 -1.49 -1.03
N PHE A 168 -11.34 -2.59 -0.28
CA PHE A 168 -12.60 -3.34 -0.25
C PHE A 168 -13.73 -2.62 0.46
N ASP A 169 -13.42 -1.78 1.45
CA ASP A 169 -14.43 -0.94 2.11
C ASP A 169 -15.12 0.02 1.13
N ALA A 170 -14.37 0.61 0.20
CA ALA A 170 -14.95 1.43 -0.86
C ALA A 170 -15.79 0.59 -1.84
N ILE A 171 -15.35 -0.64 -2.13
CA ILE A 171 -16.08 -1.56 -3.03
C ILE A 171 -17.39 -2.06 -2.40
N ILE A 172 -17.48 -2.23 -1.07
CA ILE A 172 -18.75 -2.50 -0.37
C ILE A 172 -19.80 -1.44 -0.74
N PHE A 173 -19.41 -0.17 -0.80
CA PHE A 173 -20.35 0.91 -1.07
C PHE A 173 -20.70 1.06 -2.54
N PHE A 174 -19.89 0.54 -3.47
CA PHE A 174 -20.07 0.74 -4.91
C PHE A 174 -21.45 0.26 -5.45
N PRO A 175 -21.94 -0.95 -5.14
CA PRO A 175 -23.30 -1.36 -5.54
C PRO A 175 -24.40 -0.44 -4.99
N LEU A 176 -24.20 0.12 -3.78
CA LEU A 176 -25.14 1.07 -3.18
C LEU A 176 -25.08 2.45 -3.82
N VAL A 177 -23.90 2.88 -4.31
CA VAL A 177 -23.75 4.09 -5.13
C VAL A 177 -24.56 3.96 -6.41
N LEU A 178 -24.47 2.82 -7.12
CA LEU A 178 -25.26 2.59 -8.34
C LEU A 178 -26.76 2.52 -8.07
N LEU A 179 -27.17 1.87 -6.98
CA LEU A 179 -28.56 1.85 -6.55
C LEU A 179 -29.07 3.28 -6.22
N GLY A 180 -28.24 4.07 -5.53
CA GLY A 180 -28.52 5.47 -5.22
C GLY A 180 -28.60 6.34 -6.47
N TYR A 181 -27.67 6.17 -7.41
CA TYR A 181 -27.64 6.85 -8.70
C TYR A 181 -28.93 6.61 -9.48
N GLU A 182 -29.39 5.35 -9.54
CA GLU A 182 -30.67 5.01 -10.16
C GLU A 182 -31.86 5.67 -9.45
N GLN A 183 -31.89 5.63 -8.12
CA GLN A 183 -32.95 6.26 -7.33
C GLN A 183 -33.00 7.77 -7.49
N LEU A 184 -31.84 8.40 -7.65
CA LEU A 184 -31.70 9.82 -7.91
C LEU A 184 -32.32 10.18 -9.27
N ILE A 185 -31.94 9.46 -10.33
CA ILE A 185 -32.42 9.74 -11.69
C ILE A 185 -33.90 9.39 -11.87
N ASN A 186 -34.38 8.30 -11.27
CA ASN A 186 -35.73 7.79 -11.51
C ASN A 186 -36.78 8.27 -10.50
N SER A 187 -36.37 8.72 -9.32
CA SER A 187 -37.30 9.09 -8.24
C SER A 187 -36.86 10.31 -7.44
N ASN A 188 -35.82 11.03 -7.90
CA ASN A 188 -35.21 12.17 -7.22
C ASN A 188 -34.78 11.84 -5.77
N LYS A 189 -34.57 10.58 -5.41
CA LYS A 189 -34.18 10.20 -4.03
C LYS A 189 -32.67 10.21 -3.91
N ALA A 190 -32.12 11.25 -3.28
CA ALA A 190 -30.68 11.50 -3.25
C ALA A 190 -29.92 10.87 -2.05
N ILE A 191 -30.62 10.56 -0.95
CA ILE A 191 -29.98 10.19 0.33
C ILE A 191 -29.04 8.99 0.17
N LEU A 192 -29.53 7.90 -0.46
CA LEU A 192 -28.73 6.71 -0.65
C LEU A 192 -27.49 7.00 -1.49
N TYR A 193 -27.63 7.78 -2.57
CA TYR A 193 -26.52 8.17 -3.44
C TYR A 193 -25.47 8.98 -2.68
N CYS A 194 -25.87 10.03 -1.96
CA CYS A 194 -24.94 10.89 -1.25
C CYS A 194 -24.24 10.17 -0.11
N ILE A 195 -24.96 9.41 0.72
CA ILE A 195 -24.35 8.70 1.86
C ILE A 195 -23.38 7.63 1.36
N SER A 196 -23.78 6.79 0.39
CA SER A 196 -22.89 5.75 -0.11
C SER A 196 -21.67 6.33 -0.82
N LEU A 197 -21.81 7.42 -1.58
CA LEU A 197 -20.69 8.08 -2.25
C LEU A 197 -19.74 8.76 -1.26
N ILE A 198 -20.26 9.41 -0.20
CA ILE A 198 -19.43 9.96 0.89
C ILE A 198 -18.63 8.85 1.55
N LEU A 199 -19.30 7.77 1.98
CA LEU A 199 -18.64 6.65 2.63
C LEU A 199 -17.59 6.00 1.72
N LEU A 200 -17.89 5.87 0.43
CA LEU A 200 -16.95 5.33 -0.55
C LEU A 200 -15.67 6.20 -0.66
N ILE A 201 -15.83 7.52 -0.84
CA ILE A 201 -14.70 8.45 -0.96
C ILE A 201 -13.88 8.51 0.33
N LEU A 202 -14.55 8.52 1.49
CA LEU A 202 -13.88 8.55 2.78
C LEU A 202 -13.11 7.24 3.07
N SER A 203 -13.70 6.09 2.76
CA SER A 203 -13.05 4.79 2.95
C SER A 203 -11.78 4.65 2.12
N ASN A 204 -11.84 5.06 0.85
CA ASN A 204 -10.65 5.10 -0.01
C ASN A 204 -10.83 6.08 -1.17
N TYR A 205 -10.11 7.20 -1.12
CA TYR A 205 -10.25 8.25 -2.13
C TYR A 205 -9.78 7.81 -3.53
N TYR A 206 -8.84 6.88 -3.62
CA TYR A 206 -8.29 6.39 -4.88
C TYR A 206 -9.33 5.54 -5.64
N ILE A 207 -10.00 4.61 -4.96
CA ILE A 207 -11.18 3.90 -5.49
C ILE A 207 -12.32 4.89 -5.75
N GLY A 208 -12.47 5.91 -4.91
CA GLY A 208 -13.42 7.02 -5.10
C GLY A 208 -13.28 7.72 -6.45
N VAL A 209 -12.06 8.06 -6.86
CA VAL A 209 -11.79 8.67 -8.18
C VAL A 209 -12.25 7.75 -9.31
N MET A 210 -11.95 6.45 -9.24
CA MET A 210 -12.41 5.48 -10.26
C MET A 210 -13.94 5.44 -10.36
N VAL A 211 -14.63 5.40 -9.23
CA VAL A 211 -16.11 5.42 -9.24
C VAL A 211 -16.64 6.73 -9.81
N LEU A 212 -16.04 7.87 -9.51
CA LEU A 212 -16.45 9.16 -10.08
C LEU A 212 -16.25 9.20 -11.59
N VAL A 213 -15.14 8.68 -12.10
CA VAL A 213 -14.90 8.52 -13.56
C VAL A 213 -15.97 7.62 -14.17
N PHE A 214 -16.27 6.47 -13.55
CA PHE A 214 -17.33 5.59 -14.04
C PHE A 214 -18.71 6.25 -14.05
N LEU A 215 -19.07 6.97 -12.98
CA LEU A 215 -20.34 7.70 -12.91
C LEU A 215 -20.43 8.77 -13.98
N LEU A 216 -19.33 9.47 -14.28
CA LEU A 216 -19.27 10.42 -15.39
C LEU A 216 -19.53 9.72 -16.73
N VAL A 217 -18.79 8.64 -17.02
CA VAL A 217 -18.97 7.84 -18.25
C VAL A 217 -20.40 7.31 -18.36
N LEU A 218 -20.96 6.76 -17.27
CA LEU A 218 -22.32 6.25 -17.21
C LEU A 218 -23.36 7.36 -17.47
N THR A 219 -23.11 8.56 -16.96
CA THR A 219 -23.99 9.73 -17.16
C THR A 219 -23.93 10.20 -18.61
N LEU A 220 -22.74 10.33 -19.19
CA LEU A 220 -22.56 10.69 -20.59
C LEU A 220 -23.22 9.68 -21.50
N PHE A 221 -23.03 8.38 -21.22
CA PHE A 221 -23.68 7.30 -21.94
C PHE A 221 -25.21 7.41 -21.85
N TRP A 222 -25.75 7.67 -20.65
CA TRP A 222 -27.19 7.85 -20.45
C TRP A 222 -27.73 9.08 -21.20
N ILE A 223 -26.99 10.19 -21.24
CA ILE A 223 -27.36 11.40 -21.99
C ILE A 223 -27.39 11.08 -23.49
N VAL A 224 -26.32 10.51 -24.04
CA VAL A 224 -26.22 10.14 -25.46
C VAL A 224 -27.34 9.18 -25.85
N LEU A 225 -27.53 8.12 -25.06
CA LEU A 225 -28.62 7.18 -25.27
C LEU A 225 -29.96 7.92 -25.30
N SER A 226 -30.21 8.79 -24.33
CA SER A 226 -31.49 9.47 -24.22
C SER A 226 -31.72 10.49 -25.34
N LEU A 227 -30.67 11.14 -25.86
CA LEU A 227 -30.74 12.02 -27.05
C LEU A 227 -31.01 11.24 -28.33
N VAL A 228 -30.38 10.08 -28.50
CA VAL A 228 -30.59 9.21 -29.67
C VAL A 228 -31.97 8.53 -29.62
N CYS A 229 -32.48 8.25 -28.42
CA CYS A 229 -33.61 7.36 -28.21
C CYS A 229 -34.94 8.03 -27.81
N LYS A 230 -34.94 9.30 -27.36
CA LYS A 230 -36.13 10.00 -26.83
C LYS A 230 -36.16 11.49 -27.20
N LYS A 231 -37.38 12.06 -27.26
CA LYS A 231 -37.64 13.49 -27.57
C LYS A 231 -37.57 14.45 -26.36
N GLU A 232 -37.29 13.97 -25.14
CA GLU A 232 -37.40 14.77 -23.89
C GLU A 232 -36.06 15.33 -23.37
N TYR A 233 -35.28 15.98 -24.23
CA TYR A 233 -33.92 16.48 -23.90
C TYR A 233 -33.88 17.41 -22.66
N LEU A 234 -34.90 18.25 -22.45
CA LEU A 234 -34.98 19.15 -21.29
C LEU A 234 -35.08 18.40 -19.95
N LEU A 235 -35.84 17.31 -19.89
CA LEU A 235 -35.97 16.48 -18.69
C LEU A 235 -34.63 15.80 -18.37
N ILE A 236 -33.94 15.33 -19.41
CA ILE A 236 -32.62 14.69 -19.31
C ILE A 236 -31.61 15.70 -18.77
N MET A 237 -31.54 16.90 -19.34
CA MET A 237 -30.66 17.97 -18.89
C MET A 237 -30.92 18.36 -17.42
N LYS A 238 -32.19 18.50 -17.01
CA LYS A 238 -32.55 18.78 -15.61
C LYS A 238 -32.07 17.68 -14.66
N LYS A 239 -32.22 16.41 -15.04
CA LYS A 239 -31.73 15.26 -14.26
C LYS A 239 -30.21 15.21 -14.20
N SER A 240 -29.51 15.55 -15.28
CA SER A 240 -28.04 15.61 -15.31
C SER A 240 -27.50 16.72 -14.41
N ILE A 241 -28.13 17.89 -14.41
CA ILE A 241 -27.79 18.98 -13.48
C ILE A 241 -28.06 18.55 -12.03
N TYR A 242 -29.21 17.90 -11.78
CA TYR A 242 -29.53 17.38 -10.46
C TYR A 242 -28.46 16.38 -9.98
N LEU A 243 -28.09 15.42 -10.83
CA LEU A 243 -27.02 14.49 -10.56
C LEU A 243 -25.71 15.21 -10.23
N LEU A 244 -25.27 16.13 -11.09
CA LEU A 244 -24.03 16.90 -10.88
C LEU A 244 -24.00 17.58 -9.51
N LEU A 245 -25.09 18.27 -9.13
CA LEU A 245 -25.21 18.92 -7.82
C LEU A 245 -25.08 17.93 -6.65
N TYR A 246 -25.76 16.78 -6.74
CA TYR A 246 -25.71 15.75 -5.70
C TYR A 246 -24.45 14.88 -5.76
N THR A 247 -23.59 15.02 -6.78
CA THR A 247 -22.23 14.46 -6.83
C THR A 247 -21.20 15.42 -6.23
N ILE A 248 -21.30 16.72 -6.53
CA ILE A 248 -20.38 17.76 -6.01
C ILE A 248 -20.43 17.82 -4.49
N LEU A 249 -21.62 17.72 -3.89
CA LEU A 249 -21.76 17.80 -2.43
C LEU A 249 -21.02 16.66 -1.68
N PRO A 250 -21.20 15.37 -2.03
CA PRO A 250 -20.35 14.28 -1.53
C PRO A 250 -18.84 14.48 -1.73
N ILE A 251 -18.42 14.99 -2.90
CA ILE A 251 -17.01 15.32 -3.16
C ILE A 251 -16.54 16.42 -2.19
N GLY A 252 -17.36 17.45 -1.96
CA GLY A 252 -17.11 18.51 -1.00
C GLY A 252 -16.94 17.98 0.42
N VAL A 253 -17.79 17.05 0.86
CA VAL A 253 -17.60 16.34 2.15
C VAL A 253 -16.30 15.54 2.15
N GLY A 254 -16.02 14.80 1.07
CA GLY A 254 -14.79 14.01 0.89
C GLY A 254 -13.50 14.84 0.80
N THR A 255 -13.58 16.17 0.71
CA THR A 255 -12.41 17.07 0.60
C THR A 255 -11.49 16.99 1.83
N ILE A 256 -12.02 16.60 2.99
CA ILE A 256 -11.25 16.29 4.21
C ILE A 256 -10.18 15.21 3.97
N VAL A 257 -10.45 14.28 3.07
CA VAL A 257 -9.50 13.25 2.62
C VAL A 257 -8.81 13.70 1.34
N LEU A 258 -9.57 14.07 0.30
CA LEU A 258 -9.05 14.30 -1.04
C LEU A 258 -7.94 15.37 -1.11
N LEU A 259 -8.16 16.54 -0.50
CA LEU A 259 -7.23 17.66 -0.66
C LEU A 259 -5.91 17.44 0.10
N PRO A 260 -5.90 17.05 1.39
CA PRO A 260 -4.65 16.79 2.10
C PRO A 260 -3.88 15.62 1.50
N SER A 261 -4.57 14.55 1.08
CA SER A 261 -3.92 13.43 0.40
C SER A 261 -3.34 13.84 -0.94
N PHE A 262 -4.05 14.65 -1.74
CA PHE A 262 -3.52 15.17 -3.01
C PHE A 262 -2.24 16.00 -2.81
N LEU A 263 -2.24 16.92 -1.82
CA LEU A 263 -1.06 17.72 -1.49
C LEU A 263 0.10 16.87 -0.94
N GLY A 264 -0.20 15.86 -0.10
CA GLY A 264 0.80 14.91 0.37
C GLY A 264 1.40 14.08 -0.77
N GLN A 265 0.58 13.64 -1.71
CA GLN A 265 0.98 12.84 -2.87
C GLN A 265 1.93 13.61 -3.80
N GLN A 266 1.88 14.95 -3.84
CA GLN A 266 2.83 15.77 -4.62
C GLN A 266 4.28 15.65 -4.11
N ALA A 267 4.49 15.30 -2.84
CA ALA A 267 5.82 15.07 -2.29
C ALA A 267 6.40 13.69 -2.66
N VAL A 268 5.57 12.79 -3.20
CA VAL A 268 5.94 11.43 -3.62
C VAL A 268 6.44 11.46 -5.07
N TYR A 269 7.38 10.58 -5.41
CA TYR A 269 7.82 10.40 -6.79
C TYR A 269 6.67 9.87 -7.67
N GLN A 270 6.43 10.51 -8.83
CA GLN A 270 5.40 10.11 -9.77
C GLN A 270 5.94 10.13 -11.21
N GLU A 271 5.51 9.16 -12.02
CA GLU A 271 5.66 9.27 -13.47
C GLU A 271 4.77 10.42 -13.97
N LYS A 272 5.35 11.34 -14.77
CA LYS A 272 4.58 12.45 -15.32
C LYS A 272 3.54 11.92 -16.31
N TYR A 273 2.30 12.40 -16.17
CA TYR A 273 1.23 12.10 -17.12
C TYR A 273 1.65 12.45 -18.56
N ARG A 274 1.56 11.47 -19.45
CA ARG A 274 1.70 11.64 -20.90
C ARG A 274 0.62 10.80 -21.56
N PHE A 275 -0.34 11.48 -22.20
CA PHE A 275 -1.37 10.77 -22.95
C PHE A 275 -0.70 9.96 -24.08
N SER A 276 -0.98 8.66 -24.11
CA SER A 276 -0.47 7.75 -25.14
C SER A 276 -1.60 6.83 -25.59
N LEU A 277 -1.58 6.47 -26.88
CA LEU A 277 -2.45 5.46 -27.45
C LEU A 277 -1.89 4.03 -27.33
N ASP A 278 -0.76 3.88 -26.63
CA ASP A 278 -0.17 2.57 -26.34
C ASP A 278 -1.16 1.67 -25.60
N LYS A 279 -1.08 0.37 -25.88
CA LYS A 279 -1.90 -0.64 -25.25
C LYS A 279 -1.27 -1.07 -23.93
N ILE A 280 -2.08 -1.22 -22.88
CA ILE A 280 -1.60 -1.72 -21.58
C ILE A 280 -1.24 -3.21 -21.65
N TYR A 281 -2.01 -3.99 -22.40
CA TYR A 281 -1.82 -5.43 -22.60
C TYR A 281 -2.22 -5.84 -24.03
N PRO A 282 -1.75 -6.97 -24.57
CA PRO A 282 -2.23 -7.49 -25.84
C PRO A 282 -3.70 -7.93 -25.74
N LEU A 283 -4.43 -7.86 -26.86
CA LEU A 283 -5.86 -8.21 -26.91
C LEU A 283 -6.16 -9.65 -26.47
N ARG A 284 -5.22 -10.57 -26.71
CA ARG A 284 -5.35 -11.98 -26.31
C ARG A 284 -5.56 -12.15 -24.81
N ASP A 285 -4.92 -11.29 -24.01
CA ASP A 285 -4.96 -11.38 -22.55
C ASP A 285 -6.36 -11.03 -22.05
N SER A 286 -7.05 -10.12 -22.72
CA SER A 286 -8.40 -9.71 -22.33
C SER A 286 -9.45 -10.80 -22.53
N LEU A 287 -9.39 -11.49 -23.67
CA LEU A 287 -10.30 -12.60 -23.97
C LEU A 287 -9.92 -13.85 -23.17
N GLY A 288 -8.63 -14.12 -23.01
CA GLY A 288 -8.14 -15.23 -22.19
C GLY A 288 -8.48 -15.07 -20.70
N SER A 289 -8.38 -13.86 -20.18
CA SER A 289 -8.76 -13.51 -18.81
C SER A 289 -10.26 -13.60 -18.51
N LEU A 290 -11.13 -13.84 -19.51
CA LEU A 290 -12.54 -14.12 -19.27
C LEU A 290 -12.78 -15.60 -18.89
N LEU A 291 -11.84 -16.50 -19.22
CA LEU A 291 -11.83 -17.93 -18.86
C LEU A 291 -10.88 -18.16 -17.68
N ASN A 292 -10.67 -19.41 -17.25
CA ASN A 292 -9.73 -19.77 -16.18
C ASN A 292 -8.26 -19.68 -16.65
N GLY A 293 -7.90 -18.48 -17.11
CA GLY A 293 -6.58 -18.09 -17.58
C GLY A 293 -5.53 -18.09 -16.48
N ASN A 294 -4.30 -17.73 -16.82
CA ASN A 294 -3.18 -17.75 -15.88
C ASN A 294 -3.37 -16.71 -14.75
N MET A 295 -4.13 -17.07 -13.70
CA MET A 295 -4.46 -16.25 -12.52
C MET A 295 -3.23 -15.81 -11.70
N ASN A 296 -2.04 -16.30 -12.06
CA ASN A 296 -0.78 -15.96 -11.42
C ASN A 296 -0.06 -14.78 -12.07
N ASN A 297 -0.53 -14.31 -13.24
CA ASN A 297 0.06 -13.15 -13.89
C ASN A 297 -0.64 -11.86 -13.41
N ALA A 298 0.12 -10.94 -12.80
CA ALA A 298 -0.39 -9.67 -12.29
C ALA A 298 -0.55 -8.59 -13.37
N ASP A 299 -0.06 -8.84 -14.58
CA ASP A 299 -0.05 -7.87 -15.69
C ASP A 299 -1.22 -8.07 -16.68
N ILE A 300 -2.07 -9.09 -16.46
CA ILE A 300 -3.24 -9.36 -17.30
C ILE A 300 -4.54 -8.80 -16.69
N PRO A 301 -5.56 -8.51 -17.51
CA PRO A 301 -6.87 -8.07 -17.03
C PRO A 301 -7.50 -9.06 -16.04
N MET A 302 -8.09 -8.56 -14.95
CA MET A 302 -8.70 -9.39 -13.90
C MET A 302 -10.19 -9.58 -14.17
N LEU A 303 -10.53 -10.24 -15.28
CA LEU A 303 -11.90 -10.27 -15.83
C LEU A 303 -12.68 -11.56 -15.53
N TYR A 304 -12.02 -12.60 -15.01
CA TYR A 304 -12.67 -13.88 -14.74
C TYR A 304 -13.57 -13.80 -13.50
N THR A 305 -14.74 -14.44 -13.62
CA THR A 305 -15.80 -14.47 -12.60
C THR A 305 -16.28 -15.89 -12.36
N SER A 306 -16.97 -16.46 -13.35
CA SER A 306 -17.31 -17.87 -13.46
C SER A 306 -17.75 -18.19 -14.89
N ILE A 307 -17.65 -19.45 -15.30
CA ILE A 307 -18.17 -19.93 -16.58
C ILE A 307 -19.68 -19.67 -16.70
N PHE A 308 -20.44 -19.88 -15.62
CA PHE A 308 -21.86 -19.55 -15.60
C PHE A 308 -22.16 -18.10 -15.96
N THR A 309 -21.33 -17.15 -15.51
CA THR A 309 -21.50 -15.73 -15.83
C THR A 309 -21.29 -15.48 -17.31
N LEU A 310 -20.26 -16.08 -17.91
CA LEU A 310 -19.97 -15.95 -19.35
C LEU A 310 -21.10 -16.52 -20.20
N ILE A 311 -21.61 -17.71 -19.85
CA ILE A 311 -22.75 -18.33 -20.53
C ILE A 311 -23.96 -17.42 -20.41
N ALA A 312 -24.27 -16.91 -19.21
CA ALA A 312 -25.44 -16.09 -18.97
C ALA A 312 -25.35 -14.71 -19.67
N VAL A 313 -24.17 -14.10 -19.74
CA VAL A 313 -23.92 -12.87 -20.53
C VAL A 313 -24.15 -13.15 -22.01
N THR A 314 -23.67 -14.27 -22.56
CA THR A 314 -23.93 -14.62 -23.96
C THR A 314 -25.42 -14.87 -24.20
N VAL A 315 -26.12 -15.54 -23.28
CA VAL A 315 -27.57 -15.74 -23.34
C VAL A 315 -28.33 -14.41 -23.40
N PHE A 316 -27.88 -13.39 -22.66
CA PHE A 316 -28.45 -12.05 -22.74
C PHE A 316 -28.41 -11.48 -24.16
N PHE A 317 -27.31 -11.67 -24.91
CA PHE A 317 -27.17 -11.16 -26.27
C PHE A 317 -27.89 -12.00 -27.32
N ILE A 318 -27.97 -13.32 -27.16
CA ILE A 318 -28.59 -14.19 -28.18
C ILE A 318 -30.09 -14.42 -27.98
N SER A 319 -30.64 -14.21 -26.76
CA SER A 319 -32.05 -14.47 -26.48
C SER A 319 -32.99 -13.55 -27.26
N ASP A 320 -33.89 -14.12 -28.08
CA ASP A 320 -34.92 -13.38 -28.83
C ASP A 320 -35.92 -12.62 -27.93
N LYS A 321 -35.99 -12.98 -26.64
CA LYS A 321 -36.89 -12.37 -25.66
C LYS A 321 -36.39 -11.04 -25.09
N ILE A 322 -35.10 -10.73 -25.27
CA ILE A 322 -34.50 -9.49 -24.80
C ILE A 322 -34.46 -8.48 -25.94
N ASP A 323 -34.92 -7.27 -25.65
CA ASP A 323 -35.00 -6.18 -26.63
C ASP A 323 -33.62 -5.85 -27.25
N LEU A 324 -33.59 -5.74 -28.58
CA LEU A 324 -32.37 -5.50 -29.36
C LEU A 324 -31.68 -4.20 -28.95
N LYS A 325 -32.44 -3.14 -28.62
CA LYS A 325 -31.89 -1.87 -28.18
C LYS A 325 -31.10 -2.03 -26.90
N LEU A 326 -31.62 -2.79 -25.94
CA LEU A 326 -30.90 -3.06 -24.69
C LEU A 326 -29.61 -3.84 -24.97
N LYS A 327 -29.65 -4.84 -25.88
CA LYS A 327 -28.46 -5.59 -26.27
C LYS A 327 -27.39 -4.70 -26.90
N VAL A 328 -27.75 -3.94 -27.92
CA VAL A 328 -26.80 -3.07 -28.64
C VAL A 328 -26.20 -2.04 -27.68
N THR A 329 -27.02 -1.45 -26.81
CA THR A 329 -26.55 -0.43 -25.86
C THR A 329 -25.64 -1.02 -24.79
N SER A 330 -25.97 -2.19 -24.24
CA SER A 330 -25.07 -2.93 -23.34
C SER A 330 -23.75 -3.33 -24.03
N PHE A 331 -23.80 -3.78 -25.28
CA PHE A 331 -22.61 -4.15 -26.05
C PHE A 331 -21.67 -2.95 -26.25
N VAL A 332 -22.22 -1.81 -26.70
CA VAL A 332 -21.44 -0.57 -26.88
C VAL A 332 -20.85 -0.11 -25.55
N ALA A 333 -21.61 -0.16 -24.45
CA ALA A 333 -21.11 0.22 -23.13
C ALA A 333 -19.94 -0.66 -22.67
N ILE A 334 -20.03 -1.98 -22.83
CA ILE A 334 -18.95 -2.92 -22.49
C ILE A 334 -17.69 -2.62 -23.32
N ILE A 335 -17.84 -2.45 -24.64
CA ILE A 335 -16.71 -2.17 -25.52
C ILE A 335 -16.02 -0.85 -25.17
N LEU A 336 -16.78 0.21 -24.88
CA LEU A 336 -16.22 1.50 -24.47
C LEU A 336 -15.49 1.40 -23.12
N LEU A 337 -16.07 0.69 -22.14
CA LEU A 337 -15.41 0.45 -20.86
C LEU A 337 -14.09 -0.30 -21.05
N PHE A 338 -14.10 -1.36 -21.86
CA PHE A 338 -12.90 -2.14 -22.14
C PHE A 338 -11.82 -1.31 -22.87
N ILE A 339 -12.19 -0.52 -23.87
CA ILE A 339 -11.25 0.40 -24.56
C ILE A 339 -10.64 1.40 -23.56
N SER A 340 -11.44 1.90 -22.61
CA SER A 340 -10.98 2.86 -21.61
C SER A 340 -9.93 2.30 -20.65
N THR A 341 -9.92 0.98 -20.44
CA THR A 341 -8.90 0.29 -19.63
C THR A 341 -7.73 -0.23 -20.46
N TRP A 342 -7.88 -0.30 -21.78
CA TRP A 342 -6.88 -0.83 -22.70
C TRP A 342 -5.90 0.22 -23.22
N ILE A 343 -6.38 1.45 -23.46
CA ILE A 343 -5.57 2.57 -23.96
C ILE A 343 -4.87 3.28 -22.80
N LYS A 344 -3.53 3.37 -22.82
CA LYS A 344 -2.70 3.94 -21.73
C LYS A 344 -3.16 5.32 -21.26
N GLY A 345 -3.45 6.23 -22.18
CA GLY A 345 -3.89 7.58 -21.86
C GLY A 345 -5.22 7.63 -21.10
N LEU A 346 -6.16 6.73 -21.42
CA LEU A 346 -7.45 6.60 -20.72
C LEU A 346 -7.32 5.81 -19.42
N TYR A 347 -6.50 4.76 -19.43
CA TYR A 347 -6.15 3.97 -18.25
C TYR A 347 -5.57 4.84 -17.13
N MET A 348 -4.64 5.75 -17.45
CA MET A 348 -4.11 6.69 -16.46
C MET A 348 -5.19 7.62 -15.87
N ILE A 349 -6.28 7.93 -16.57
CA ILE A 349 -7.39 8.75 -16.01
C ILE A 349 -8.11 7.99 -14.89
N TRP A 350 -8.32 6.67 -15.05
CA TRP A 350 -8.83 5.82 -13.97
C TRP A 350 -7.93 5.87 -12.72
N HIS A 351 -6.63 6.09 -12.92
CA HIS A 351 -5.60 6.15 -11.88
C HIS A 351 -5.17 7.57 -11.51
N ALA A 352 -6.10 8.53 -11.59
CA ALA A 352 -5.88 9.93 -11.21
C ALA A 352 -4.66 10.57 -11.91
N PHE A 353 -4.51 10.28 -13.20
CA PHE A 353 -3.44 10.77 -14.09
C PHE A 353 -2.04 10.25 -13.77
N SER A 354 -1.93 9.14 -13.04
CA SER A 354 -0.65 8.48 -12.74
C SER A 354 -0.69 7.02 -13.19
N MET A 355 0.46 6.43 -13.56
CA MET A 355 0.50 4.99 -13.83
C MET A 355 0.49 4.24 -12.49
N PRO A 356 -0.39 3.23 -12.32
CA PRO A 356 -0.37 2.39 -11.14
C PRO A 356 0.88 1.49 -11.16
N ASN A 357 1.52 1.37 -10.01
CA ASN A 357 2.69 0.50 -9.84
C ASN A 357 2.33 -0.75 -9.03
N GLY A 358 3.00 -1.88 -9.30
CA GLY A 358 2.91 -3.15 -8.58
C GLY A 358 1.61 -3.93 -8.78
N TYR A 359 0.47 -3.24 -8.77
CA TYR A 359 -0.87 -3.82 -8.87
C TYR A 359 -1.66 -3.10 -9.97
N SER A 360 -1.86 -3.76 -11.11
CA SER A 360 -2.51 -3.21 -12.31
C SER A 360 -4.04 -3.43 -12.31
N GLN A 361 -4.80 -2.83 -13.23
CA GLN A 361 -6.21 -3.19 -13.45
C GLN A 361 -7.13 -3.02 -12.22
N ARG A 362 -6.85 -2.03 -11.37
CA ARG A 362 -7.57 -1.80 -10.10
C ARG A 362 -9.03 -1.39 -10.29
N GLU A 363 -9.40 -0.98 -11.50
CA GLU A 363 -10.74 -0.61 -11.96
C GLU A 363 -11.58 -1.82 -12.40
N ALA A 364 -10.99 -3.03 -12.49
CA ALA A 364 -11.67 -4.20 -13.03
C ALA A 364 -12.97 -4.55 -12.28
N TYR A 365 -13.07 -4.30 -10.96
CA TYR A 365 -14.31 -4.53 -10.19
C TYR A 365 -15.54 -3.79 -10.75
N ILE A 366 -15.35 -2.69 -11.50
CA ILE A 366 -16.42 -1.95 -12.17
C ILE A 366 -16.91 -2.74 -13.38
N ILE A 367 -15.98 -3.20 -14.23
CA ILE A 367 -16.28 -4.01 -15.41
C ILE A 367 -16.98 -5.31 -14.97
N LEU A 368 -16.46 -5.95 -13.93
CA LEU A 368 -17.03 -7.17 -13.37
C LEU A 368 -18.47 -6.97 -12.90
N LEU A 369 -18.80 -5.86 -12.21
CA LEU A 369 -20.16 -5.61 -11.77
C LEU A 369 -21.13 -5.40 -12.95
N VAL A 370 -20.67 -4.77 -14.03
CA VAL A 370 -21.45 -4.61 -15.27
C VAL A 370 -21.73 -5.98 -15.90
N LEU A 371 -20.70 -6.83 -16.04
CA LEU A 371 -20.85 -8.19 -16.56
C LEU A 371 -21.78 -9.04 -15.69
N ILE A 372 -21.64 -8.97 -14.37
CA ILE A 372 -22.51 -9.64 -13.40
C ILE A 372 -23.96 -9.19 -13.53
N THR A 373 -24.20 -7.90 -13.75
CA THR A 373 -25.56 -7.37 -13.93
C THR A 373 -26.21 -7.89 -15.21
N ILE A 374 -25.46 -7.93 -16.31
CA ILE A 374 -25.92 -8.45 -17.61
C ILE A 374 -26.14 -9.97 -17.53
N GLY A 375 -25.19 -10.70 -16.94
CA GLY A 375 -25.27 -12.14 -16.71
C GLY A 375 -26.45 -12.51 -15.82
N TYR A 376 -26.72 -11.74 -14.76
CA TYR A 376 -27.90 -11.93 -13.92
C TYR A 376 -29.18 -11.82 -14.74
N ILE A 377 -29.35 -10.78 -15.57
CA ILE A 377 -30.52 -10.64 -16.43
C ILE A 377 -30.63 -11.84 -17.39
N GLY A 378 -29.56 -12.18 -18.10
CA GLY A 378 -29.54 -13.31 -19.04
C GLY A 378 -29.88 -14.65 -18.39
N SER A 379 -29.40 -14.89 -17.16
CA SER A 379 -29.67 -16.14 -16.42
C SER A 379 -31.15 -16.36 -16.09
N THR A 380 -31.94 -15.28 -16.01
CA THR A 380 -33.38 -15.38 -15.69
C THR A 380 -34.20 -15.99 -16.83
N TYR A 381 -33.68 -15.95 -18.06
CA TYR A 381 -34.33 -16.54 -19.24
C TYR A 381 -34.15 -18.06 -19.35
N ILE A 382 -33.61 -18.72 -18.32
CA ILE A 382 -33.64 -20.18 -18.20
C ILE A 382 -35.07 -20.75 -18.29
N SER A 383 -36.09 -20.00 -17.89
CA SER A 383 -37.51 -20.38 -18.06
C SER A 383 -37.97 -20.40 -19.52
N SER A 384 -37.27 -19.69 -20.41
CA SER A 384 -37.58 -19.64 -21.84
C SER A 384 -36.97 -20.81 -22.63
N GLY A 385 -36.13 -21.64 -22.00
CA GLY A 385 -35.50 -22.81 -22.62
C GLY A 385 -33.99 -22.92 -22.33
N TYR A 386 -33.44 -24.13 -22.47
CA TYR A 386 -32.01 -24.40 -22.22
C TYR A 386 -31.14 -24.33 -23.51
N ILE A 387 -31.75 -24.18 -24.68
CA ILE A 387 -31.04 -24.20 -25.98
C ILE A 387 -30.08 -23.02 -26.11
N SER A 388 -30.49 -21.82 -25.67
CA SER A 388 -29.61 -20.64 -25.66
C SER A 388 -28.36 -20.85 -24.80
N PHE A 389 -28.50 -21.54 -23.66
CA PHE A 389 -27.38 -21.90 -22.80
C PHE A 389 -26.44 -22.92 -23.46
N ILE A 390 -26.97 -23.89 -24.22
CA ILE A 390 -26.17 -24.81 -25.03
C ILE A 390 -25.37 -24.04 -26.09
N ILE A 391 -26.03 -23.17 -26.86
CA ILE A 391 -25.36 -22.36 -27.90
C ILE A 391 -24.26 -21.50 -27.27
N ALA A 392 -24.56 -20.85 -26.15
CA ALA A 392 -23.59 -20.04 -25.42
C ALA A 392 -22.39 -20.86 -24.92
N GLY A 393 -22.61 -22.08 -24.40
CA GLY A 393 -21.50 -22.96 -24.00
C GLY A 393 -20.67 -23.46 -25.17
N ILE A 394 -21.30 -23.80 -26.32
CA ILE A 394 -20.56 -24.15 -27.55
C ILE A 394 -19.67 -22.99 -27.99
N ILE A 395 -20.21 -21.76 -27.99
CA ILE A 395 -19.43 -20.55 -28.32
C ILE A 395 -18.22 -20.43 -27.40
N TRP A 396 -18.39 -20.56 -26.09
CA TRP A 396 -17.29 -20.45 -25.14
C TRP A 396 -16.28 -21.60 -25.22
N SER A 397 -16.72 -22.83 -25.51
CA SER A 397 -15.81 -23.94 -25.81
C SER A 397 -14.97 -23.68 -27.06
N LEU A 398 -15.58 -23.16 -28.14
CA LEU A 398 -14.85 -22.79 -29.36
C LEU A 398 -13.88 -21.63 -29.13
N ILE A 399 -14.27 -20.63 -28.34
CA ILE A 399 -13.38 -19.53 -27.93
C ILE A 399 -12.21 -20.08 -27.12
N GLY A 400 -12.45 -20.97 -26.15
CA GLY A 400 -11.41 -21.61 -25.35
C GLY A 400 -10.42 -22.39 -26.22
N VAL A 401 -10.92 -23.20 -27.16
CA VAL A 401 -10.10 -23.92 -28.15
C VAL A 401 -9.28 -22.95 -28.99
N PHE A 402 -9.90 -21.88 -29.49
CA PHE A 402 -9.20 -20.86 -30.28
C PHE A 402 -8.08 -20.19 -29.48
N ILE A 403 -8.37 -19.71 -28.27
CA ILE A 403 -7.40 -19.02 -27.40
C ILE A 403 -6.24 -19.96 -27.00
N THR A 404 -6.53 -21.24 -26.78
CA THR A 404 -5.52 -22.27 -26.50
C THR A 404 -4.61 -22.50 -27.69
N TYR A 405 -5.17 -22.88 -28.85
CA TYR A 405 -4.35 -23.33 -29.99
C TYR A 405 -3.86 -22.21 -30.92
N LYS A 406 -4.44 -21.01 -30.88
CA LYS A 406 -3.98 -19.86 -31.68
C LYS A 406 -3.14 -18.87 -30.88
N TRP A 407 -3.41 -18.71 -29.59
CA TRP A 407 -2.73 -17.71 -28.76
C TRP A 407 -1.87 -18.30 -27.64
N ASP A 408 -1.87 -19.62 -27.46
CA ASP A 408 -1.08 -20.34 -26.46
C ASP A 408 -1.27 -19.76 -25.05
N PHE A 409 -2.52 -19.39 -24.73
CA PHE A 409 -2.83 -18.67 -23.50
C PHE A 409 -3.30 -19.58 -22.37
N LEU A 410 -4.09 -20.61 -22.69
CA LEU A 410 -4.54 -21.63 -21.73
C LEU A 410 -3.75 -22.91 -21.94
N SER A 411 -3.44 -23.62 -20.86
CA SER A 411 -2.95 -24.99 -20.96
C SER A 411 -4.06 -25.95 -21.41
N ASN A 412 -3.69 -27.08 -22.03
CA ASN A 412 -4.65 -28.13 -22.39
C ASN A 412 -5.46 -28.63 -21.18
N GLN A 413 -4.87 -28.63 -19.98
CA GLN A 413 -5.55 -29.02 -18.76
C GLN A 413 -6.61 -27.99 -18.34
N GLN A 414 -6.28 -26.69 -18.39
CA GLN A 414 -7.24 -25.61 -18.11
C GLN A 414 -8.41 -25.63 -19.10
N LEU A 415 -8.11 -25.75 -20.40
CA LEU A 415 -9.14 -25.88 -21.44
C LEU A 415 -10.10 -27.05 -21.16
N LEU A 416 -9.55 -28.21 -20.80
CA LEU A 416 -10.35 -29.40 -20.51
C LEU A 416 -11.25 -29.19 -19.29
N VAL A 417 -10.73 -28.57 -18.22
CA VAL A 417 -11.52 -28.23 -17.03
C VAL A 417 -12.66 -27.27 -17.39
N ASP A 418 -12.37 -26.22 -18.17
CA ASP A 418 -13.39 -25.25 -18.59
C ASP A 418 -14.50 -25.91 -19.43
N ILE A 419 -14.13 -26.75 -20.40
CA ILE A 419 -15.12 -27.48 -21.23
C ILE A 419 -15.98 -28.42 -20.37
N LEU A 420 -15.38 -29.14 -19.42
CA LEU A 420 -16.12 -30.03 -18.51
C LEU A 420 -17.10 -29.24 -17.64
N LEU A 421 -16.67 -28.11 -17.09
CA LEU A 421 -17.53 -27.22 -16.30
C LEU A 421 -18.70 -26.67 -17.15
N ILE A 422 -18.44 -26.22 -18.38
CA ILE A 422 -19.49 -25.80 -19.33
C ILE A 422 -20.53 -26.92 -19.52
N ILE A 423 -20.09 -28.16 -19.77
CA ILE A 423 -20.98 -29.30 -19.97
C ILE A 423 -21.82 -29.58 -18.71
N ILE A 424 -21.19 -29.59 -17.54
CA ILE A 424 -21.85 -29.85 -16.26
C ILE A 424 -22.89 -28.76 -15.96
N GLU A 425 -22.53 -27.49 -16.12
CA GLU A 425 -23.45 -26.37 -15.90
C GLU A 425 -24.66 -26.42 -16.84
N ILE A 426 -24.43 -26.70 -18.13
CA ILE A 426 -25.52 -26.90 -19.12
C ILE A 426 -26.42 -28.06 -18.71
N LEU A 427 -25.86 -29.17 -18.24
CA LEU A 427 -26.65 -30.32 -17.78
C LEU A 427 -27.54 -29.91 -16.60
N VAL A 428 -27.00 -29.17 -15.63
CA VAL A 428 -27.77 -28.69 -14.48
C VAL A 428 -28.84 -27.68 -14.87
N ILE A 429 -28.54 -26.76 -15.80
CA ILE A 429 -29.50 -25.83 -16.37
C ILE A 429 -30.64 -26.58 -17.08
N THR A 430 -30.30 -27.63 -17.84
CA THR A 430 -31.28 -28.51 -18.48
C THR A 430 -32.15 -29.25 -17.46
N LEU A 431 -31.58 -29.71 -16.35
CA LEU A 431 -32.32 -30.32 -15.25
C LEU A 431 -33.23 -29.31 -14.54
N MET A 432 -32.77 -28.07 -14.33
CA MET A 432 -33.59 -26.99 -13.79
C MET A 432 -34.81 -26.72 -14.67
N TYR A 433 -34.64 -26.73 -15.99
CA TYR A 433 -35.71 -26.56 -16.96
C TYR A 433 -36.68 -27.76 -16.97
N LYS A 434 -36.16 -29.00 -17.11
CA LYS A 434 -36.99 -30.21 -17.31
C LYS A 434 -37.57 -30.80 -16.02
N LYS A 435 -36.81 -30.79 -14.93
CA LYS A 435 -37.13 -31.49 -13.67
C LYS A 435 -37.40 -30.53 -12.49
N GLY A 436 -37.37 -29.21 -12.76
CA GLY A 436 -37.81 -28.17 -11.84
C GLY A 436 -36.70 -27.51 -11.03
N LYS A 437 -37.07 -26.47 -10.27
CA LYS A 437 -36.13 -25.44 -9.77
C LYS A 437 -35.25 -25.87 -8.59
N LYS A 438 -35.40 -27.10 -8.07
CA LYS A 438 -34.60 -27.60 -6.94
C LYS A 438 -33.11 -27.75 -7.26
N TYR A 439 -32.77 -27.96 -8.53
CA TYR A 439 -31.39 -28.11 -9.00
C TYR A 439 -30.57 -26.80 -8.97
N ILE A 440 -31.17 -25.65 -8.63
CA ILE A 440 -30.41 -24.40 -8.43
C ILE A 440 -29.37 -24.51 -7.31
N TRP A 441 -29.61 -25.36 -6.31
CA TRP A 441 -28.62 -25.63 -5.25
C TRP A 441 -27.43 -26.42 -5.77
N LEU A 442 -27.66 -27.34 -6.72
CA LEU A 442 -26.60 -28.06 -7.41
C LEU A 442 -25.78 -27.10 -8.28
N LEU A 443 -26.44 -26.18 -8.99
CA LEU A 443 -25.77 -25.13 -9.76
C LEU A 443 -24.88 -24.27 -8.86
N LEU A 444 -25.41 -23.79 -7.72
CA LEU A 444 -24.62 -23.06 -6.74
C LEU A 444 -23.41 -23.88 -6.26
N PHE A 445 -23.60 -25.17 -5.92
CA PHE A 445 -22.50 -26.03 -5.48
C PHE A 445 -21.39 -26.17 -6.53
N ILE A 446 -21.74 -26.34 -7.81
CA ILE A 446 -20.78 -26.45 -8.92
C ILE A 446 -19.99 -25.15 -9.08
N ILE A 447 -20.67 -24.00 -9.10
CA ILE A 447 -20.03 -22.68 -9.24
C ILE A 447 -19.09 -22.41 -8.06
N LEU A 448 -19.51 -22.74 -6.83
CA LEU A 448 -18.64 -22.61 -5.66
C LEU A 448 -17.44 -23.57 -5.73
N GLY A 449 -17.64 -24.78 -6.26
CA GLY A 449 -16.57 -25.74 -6.52
C GLY A 449 -15.55 -25.25 -7.55
N GLU A 450 -16.02 -24.67 -8.67
CA GLU A 450 -15.19 -24.02 -9.70
C GLU A 450 -14.33 -22.89 -9.12
N ILE A 451 -14.97 -21.97 -8.40
CA ILE A 451 -14.27 -20.85 -7.76
C ILE A 451 -13.25 -21.37 -6.73
N GLY A 452 -13.66 -22.32 -5.89
CA GLY A 452 -12.78 -22.92 -4.88
C GLY A 452 -11.58 -23.66 -5.49
N PHE A 453 -11.80 -24.41 -6.58
CA PHE A 453 -10.74 -25.11 -7.31
C PHE A 453 -9.71 -24.15 -7.91
N SER A 454 -10.17 -23.01 -8.42
CA SER A 454 -9.31 -21.98 -9.00
C SER A 454 -8.56 -21.18 -7.92
N TYR A 455 -9.21 -20.94 -6.78
CA TYR A 455 -8.65 -20.12 -5.69
C TYR A 455 -7.65 -20.87 -4.80
N TYR A 456 -7.94 -22.13 -4.45
CA TYR A 456 -7.15 -22.88 -3.47
C TYR A 456 -5.66 -23.02 -3.80
N PRO A 457 -5.24 -23.44 -5.00
CA PRO A 457 -3.81 -23.61 -5.31
C PRO A 457 -3.01 -22.33 -5.11
N ARG A 458 -3.61 -21.19 -5.49
CA ARG A 458 -3.02 -19.85 -5.33
C ARG A 458 -2.92 -19.47 -3.86
N GLU A 459 -4.01 -19.57 -3.10
CA GLU A 459 -3.98 -19.22 -1.68
C GLU A 459 -3.02 -20.11 -0.90
N ASN A 460 -2.95 -21.40 -1.24
CA ASN A 460 -1.97 -22.31 -0.64
C ASN A 460 -0.54 -21.89 -0.98
N ALA A 461 -0.25 -21.53 -2.23
CA ALA A 461 1.08 -21.04 -2.63
C ALA A 461 1.46 -19.74 -1.91
N ILE A 462 0.53 -18.80 -1.78
CA ILE A 462 0.74 -17.53 -1.09
C ILE A 462 0.90 -17.74 0.42
N ALA A 463 0.05 -18.55 1.04
CA ALA A 463 0.12 -18.88 2.47
C ALA A 463 1.47 -19.49 2.85
N GLN A 464 2.08 -20.29 1.97
CA GLN A 464 3.43 -20.86 2.19
C GLN A 464 4.55 -19.81 2.19
N THR A 465 4.31 -18.61 1.65
CA THR A 465 5.26 -17.48 1.70
C THR A 465 5.03 -16.55 2.89
N SER A 466 3.95 -16.77 3.65
CA SER A 466 3.61 -15.94 4.81
C SER A 466 4.56 -16.16 5.99
N ILE A 467 4.58 -15.20 6.92
CA ILE A 467 5.25 -15.40 8.21
C ILE A 467 4.38 -16.34 9.05
N PRO A 468 4.94 -17.41 9.63
CA PRO A 468 4.20 -18.26 10.56
C PRO A 468 3.69 -17.48 11.78
N MET A 469 2.49 -17.81 12.25
CA MET A 469 1.83 -17.11 13.35
C MET A 469 2.66 -17.15 14.63
N ASP A 470 3.21 -18.32 14.99
CA ASP A 470 4.04 -18.46 16.18
C ASP A 470 5.29 -17.56 16.15
N SER A 471 5.93 -17.46 14.97
CA SER A 471 7.08 -16.58 14.75
C SER A 471 6.68 -15.11 14.87
N TYR A 472 5.54 -14.72 14.29
CA TYR A 472 5.02 -13.35 14.38
C TYR A 472 4.73 -12.94 15.82
N VAL A 473 4.07 -13.82 16.59
CA VAL A 473 3.77 -13.60 18.02
C VAL A 473 5.07 -13.43 18.82
N LYS A 474 6.02 -14.35 18.64
CA LYS A 474 7.31 -14.33 19.35
C LYS A 474 8.08 -13.03 19.08
N LEU A 475 8.20 -12.61 17.82
CA LEU A 475 8.91 -11.38 17.46
C LEU A 475 8.25 -10.14 18.05
N THR A 476 6.92 -10.10 17.99
CA THR A 476 6.14 -9.00 18.57
C THR A 476 6.36 -8.90 20.07
N GLU A 477 6.32 -10.03 20.79
CA GLU A 477 6.61 -10.09 22.22
C GLU A 477 7.99 -9.59 22.58
N VAL A 478 9.01 -10.08 21.88
CA VAL A 478 10.37 -9.72 22.25
C VAL A 478 10.66 -8.25 21.95
N ASN A 479 10.21 -7.73 20.80
CA ASN A 479 10.36 -6.31 20.48
C ASN A 479 9.62 -5.41 21.49
N GLN A 480 8.38 -5.75 21.84
CA GLN A 480 7.62 -5.02 22.87
C GLN A 480 8.32 -5.03 24.24
N ASN A 481 8.91 -6.15 24.64
CA ASN A 481 9.65 -6.27 25.91
C ASN A 481 10.89 -5.37 25.92
N VAL A 482 11.66 -5.36 24.83
CA VAL A 482 12.85 -4.49 24.69
C VAL A 482 12.45 -3.01 24.77
N LEU A 483 11.41 -2.61 24.04
CA LEU A 483 10.94 -1.22 24.01
C LEU A 483 10.37 -0.77 25.37
N THR A 484 9.65 -1.65 26.06
CA THR A 484 9.14 -1.37 27.41
C THR A 484 10.30 -1.10 28.38
N LYS A 485 11.38 -1.88 28.30
CA LYS A 485 12.57 -1.71 29.14
C LYS A 485 13.29 -0.39 28.85
N LEU A 486 13.44 -0.03 27.58
CA LEU A 486 14.03 1.25 27.16
C LEU A 486 13.20 2.45 27.63
N ASN A 487 11.90 2.44 27.35
CA ASN A 487 10.98 3.53 27.70
C ASN A 487 10.85 3.76 29.21
N LYS A 488 11.11 2.74 30.04
CA LYS A 488 11.15 2.85 31.50
C LYS A 488 12.41 3.57 32.01
N ASN A 489 13.53 3.39 31.33
CA ASN A 489 14.84 3.89 31.77
C ASN A 489 15.22 5.24 31.11
N ASP A 490 14.60 5.58 29.99
CA ASP A 490 14.90 6.77 29.21
C ASP A 490 13.62 7.43 28.70
N HIS A 491 13.33 8.63 29.21
CA HIS A 491 12.15 9.42 28.81
C HIS A 491 12.50 10.54 27.82
N SER A 492 13.75 10.65 27.40
CA SER A 492 14.15 11.62 26.38
C SER A 492 13.68 11.19 24.99
N PHE A 493 13.56 12.12 24.05
CA PHE A 493 13.43 11.72 22.65
C PHE A 493 14.74 11.04 22.21
N TYR A 494 14.61 9.86 21.61
CA TYR A 494 15.70 9.15 20.94
C TYR A 494 15.18 8.37 19.75
N ARG A 495 16.11 8.04 18.84
CA ARG A 495 15.88 7.08 17.76
C ARG A 495 16.53 5.73 18.04
N ILE A 496 15.91 4.69 17.50
CA ILE A 496 16.35 3.31 17.59
C ILE A 496 16.66 2.79 16.19
N GLY A 497 17.82 2.15 16.05
CA GLY A 497 18.16 1.30 14.92
C GLY A 497 17.97 -0.16 15.30
N SER A 498 17.58 -1.01 14.34
CA SER A 498 17.48 -2.45 14.58
C SER A 498 18.16 -3.22 13.47
N THR A 499 19.01 -4.18 13.82
CA THR A 499 19.63 -5.12 12.86
C THR A 499 18.79 -6.39 12.67
N ILE A 500 17.68 -6.51 13.39
CA ILE A 500 16.61 -7.47 13.08
C ILE A 500 15.36 -6.68 12.74
N GLN A 501 14.81 -6.89 11.56
CA GLN A 501 13.55 -6.27 11.17
C GLN A 501 12.62 -7.33 10.59
N LEU A 502 11.35 -7.29 10.98
CA LEU A 502 10.32 -8.06 10.27
C LEU A 502 10.10 -7.46 8.89
N ASN A 503 10.06 -6.12 8.84
CA ASN A 503 10.12 -5.31 7.63
C ASN A 503 10.57 -3.87 7.95
N GLU A 504 10.71 -3.05 6.91
CA GLU A 504 11.13 -1.65 7.01
C GLU A 504 10.21 -0.78 7.88
N ASN A 505 8.98 -1.22 8.15
CA ASN A 505 8.01 -0.51 8.97
C ASN A 505 7.93 -1.00 10.42
N ASP A 506 8.91 -1.78 10.90
CA ASP A 506 9.05 -2.09 12.33
C ASP A 506 8.94 -0.84 13.24
N PRO A 507 9.46 0.35 12.90
CA PRO A 507 9.24 1.56 13.67
C PRO A 507 7.75 1.92 13.85
N LEU A 508 6.93 1.76 12.81
CA LEU A 508 5.48 1.93 12.89
C LEU A 508 4.84 0.79 13.67
N MET A 509 5.18 -0.46 13.35
CA MET A 509 4.60 -1.65 13.99
C MET A 509 4.74 -1.63 15.50
N TYR A 510 5.93 -1.27 16.01
CA TYR A 510 6.23 -1.33 17.43
C TYR A 510 6.24 0.05 18.11
N GLY A 511 5.91 1.12 17.38
CA GLY A 511 5.71 2.46 17.93
C GLY A 511 6.97 3.15 18.45
N TYR A 512 8.15 2.89 17.85
CA TYR A 512 9.39 3.59 18.19
C TYR A 512 9.84 4.56 17.09
N ASN A 513 10.68 5.55 17.44
CA ASN A 513 11.24 6.47 16.44
C ASN A 513 12.41 5.79 15.73
N GLY A 514 12.21 5.35 14.49
CA GLY A 514 13.22 4.66 13.70
C GLY A 514 13.79 5.54 12.57
N LEU A 515 14.58 4.91 11.70
CA LEU A 515 15.05 5.50 10.43
C LEU A 515 14.61 4.66 9.21
N SER A 516 14.02 3.48 9.43
CA SER A 516 13.42 2.68 8.38
C SER A 516 11.97 3.10 8.12
N THR A 517 11.51 3.00 6.87
CA THR A 517 10.08 3.04 6.51
C THR A 517 9.87 2.58 5.06
N TYR A 518 8.71 2.01 4.79
CA TYR A 518 8.22 1.73 3.44
C TYR A 518 6.72 2.01 3.35
N VAL A 519 6.32 3.17 2.85
CA VAL A 519 4.92 3.50 2.61
C VAL A 519 4.74 4.15 1.24
N SER A 520 3.57 3.99 0.61
CA SER A 520 3.31 4.61 -0.71
C SER A 520 3.27 6.14 -0.67
N GLN A 521 3.12 6.72 0.51
CA GLN A 521 3.07 8.18 0.74
C GLN A 521 4.43 8.76 1.16
N GLN A 522 5.53 8.02 0.95
CA GLN A 522 6.86 8.42 1.39
C GLN A 522 7.38 9.59 0.54
N SER A 523 7.83 10.66 1.21
CA SER A 523 8.39 11.84 0.55
C SER A 523 9.71 11.53 -0.15
N LYS A 524 9.81 11.96 -1.42
CA LYS A 524 11.05 11.86 -2.21
C LYS A 524 12.21 12.57 -1.52
N GLU A 525 12.00 13.79 -1.02
CA GLU A 525 13.05 14.60 -0.40
C GLU A 525 13.61 13.92 0.85
N SER A 526 12.75 13.36 1.71
CA SER A 526 13.20 12.68 2.94
C SER A 526 13.99 11.42 2.63
N THR A 527 13.55 10.67 1.62
CA THR A 527 14.22 9.46 1.14
C THR A 527 15.59 9.81 0.56
N ASP A 528 15.66 10.75 -0.39
CA ASP A 528 16.92 11.19 -1.02
C ASP A 528 17.90 11.77 0.02
N TYR A 529 17.41 12.49 1.03
CA TYR A 529 18.22 13.04 2.12
C TYR A 529 18.89 11.92 2.96
N LEU A 530 18.13 10.90 3.36
CA LEU A 530 18.69 9.75 4.10
C LEU A 530 19.73 8.98 3.26
N SER A 531 19.51 8.80 1.96
CA SER A 531 20.52 8.20 1.07
C SER A 531 21.78 9.05 0.98
N ALA A 532 21.63 10.37 0.88
CA ALA A 532 22.77 11.27 0.82
C ALA A 532 23.58 11.29 2.11
N LEU A 533 22.95 10.98 3.24
CA LEU A 533 23.60 10.76 4.52
C LEU A 533 24.23 9.36 4.66
N GLY A 534 24.05 8.46 3.69
CA GLY A 534 24.70 7.14 3.65
C GLY A 534 23.87 5.99 4.21
N TYR A 535 22.56 6.16 4.46
CA TYR A 535 21.67 5.06 4.79
C TYR A 535 21.30 4.26 3.54
N TYR A 536 21.06 2.96 3.71
CA TYR A 536 20.71 2.04 2.63
C TYR A 536 19.33 2.30 2.05
N GLN A 537 19.28 2.42 0.72
CA GLN A 537 18.03 2.58 -0.03
C GLN A 537 18.08 1.95 -1.42
N LYS A 538 16.88 1.66 -1.94
CA LYS A 538 16.63 1.25 -3.32
C LYS A 538 16.41 2.47 -4.23
N HIS A 539 17.07 2.45 -5.38
CA HIS A 539 17.05 3.52 -6.38
C HIS A 539 16.10 3.23 -7.55
N SER A 540 14.84 2.89 -7.24
CA SER A 540 13.79 2.76 -8.27
C SER A 540 12.47 3.37 -7.80
N TRP A 541 11.37 3.11 -8.52
CA TRP A 541 10.03 3.55 -8.12
C TRP A 541 9.56 2.99 -6.76
N ILE A 542 10.15 1.89 -6.28
CA ILE A 542 9.93 1.37 -4.92
C ILE A 542 10.88 2.10 -3.97
N ARG A 543 10.37 3.14 -3.30
CA ARG A 543 11.14 3.98 -2.38
C ARG A 543 10.89 3.58 -0.93
N TRP A 544 11.95 3.14 -0.26
CA TRP A 544 11.97 2.79 1.15
C TRP A 544 13.30 3.21 1.77
N SER A 545 13.31 3.44 3.07
CA SER A 545 14.53 3.60 3.85
C SER A 545 14.71 2.39 4.74
N SER A 546 15.95 1.90 4.83
CA SER A 546 16.34 0.87 5.77
C SER A 546 17.44 1.38 6.68
N PHE A 547 17.36 1.00 7.95
CA PHE A 547 18.46 1.20 8.86
C PHE A 547 19.68 0.40 8.41
N ASN A 548 19.54 -0.89 8.06
CA ASN A 548 20.59 -1.82 7.60
C ASN A 548 22.01 -1.50 8.13
N ASN A 549 22.24 -1.69 9.44
CA ASN A 549 23.49 -1.38 10.15
C ASN A 549 23.88 0.11 10.28
N GLY A 550 23.04 1.03 9.81
CA GLY A 550 23.16 2.47 9.98
C GLY A 550 24.04 3.14 8.92
N SER A 551 24.34 4.42 9.16
CA SER A 551 25.40 5.16 8.44
C SER A 551 26.63 5.29 9.36
N THR A 552 27.45 6.32 9.17
CA THR A 552 28.59 6.66 10.02
C THR A 552 28.16 7.07 11.44
N ALA A 553 29.06 6.95 12.42
CA ALA A 553 28.73 7.27 13.82
C ALA A 553 28.38 8.76 14.00
N ALA A 554 29.06 9.66 13.30
CA ALA A 554 28.75 11.09 13.34
C ALA A 554 27.34 11.41 12.79
N VAL A 555 26.95 10.78 11.67
CA VAL A 555 25.59 10.93 11.10
C VAL A 555 24.55 10.35 12.05
N ASN A 556 24.78 9.15 12.58
CA ASN A 556 23.89 8.50 13.55
C ASN A 556 23.69 9.39 14.79
N ARG A 557 24.76 9.98 15.33
CA ARG A 557 24.70 10.91 16.47
C ARG A 557 23.92 12.17 16.13
N MET A 558 24.17 12.78 14.97
CA MET A 558 23.46 13.97 14.50
C MET A 558 21.95 13.74 14.44
N LEU A 559 21.52 12.59 13.94
CA LEU A 559 20.10 12.27 13.80
C LEU A 559 19.43 11.84 15.11
N GLY A 560 20.20 11.68 16.20
CA GLY A 560 19.70 11.27 17.50
C GLY A 560 19.49 9.76 17.65
N LEU A 561 20.19 8.95 16.86
CA LEU A 561 20.23 7.50 17.01
C LEU A 561 21.01 7.14 18.28
N LYS A 562 20.28 6.76 19.33
CA LYS A 562 20.85 6.52 20.66
C LYS A 562 20.98 5.04 20.99
N TYR A 563 20.06 4.23 20.45
CA TYR A 563 20.00 2.80 20.74
C TYR A 563 20.04 2.00 19.44
N VAL A 564 20.79 0.89 19.44
CA VAL A 564 20.73 -0.13 18.39
C VAL A 564 20.41 -1.47 19.01
N ILE A 565 19.37 -2.13 18.49
CA ILE A 565 18.91 -3.45 18.90
C ILE A 565 19.49 -4.50 17.95
N ALA A 566 20.08 -5.56 18.51
CA ALA A 566 20.71 -6.63 17.74
C ALA A 566 20.46 -8.02 18.33
N PRO A 567 20.43 -9.09 17.51
CA PRO A 567 20.22 -10.44 18.01
C PRO A 567 21.36 -10.88 18.92
N LYS A 568 21.02 -11.69 19.92
CA LYS A 568 22.00 -12.47 20.69
C LYS A 568 22.09 -13.93 20.22
N ASN A 569 21.00 -14.50 19.72
CA ASN A 569 20.90 -15.90 19.30
C ASN A 569 20.58 -16.04 17.80
N LYS A 570 21.45 -16.74 17.06
CA LYS A 570 21.29 -17.02 15.62
C LYS A 570 20.04 -17.86 15.30
N ASN A 571 19.60 -18.71 16.22
CA ASN A 571 18.40 -19.54 16.03
C ASN A 571 17.09 -18.75 16.03
N LEU A 572 17.04 -17.58 16.69
CA LEU A 572 15.89 -16.66 16.61
C LEU A 572 15.78 -16.05 15.20
N LEU A 573 16.93 -15.82 14.56
CA LEU A 573 17.08 -15.31 13.21
C LEU A 573 16.61 -16.37 12.18
N ASP A 574 17.10 -17.60 12.30
CA ASP A 574 16.81 -18.68 11.35
C ASP A 574 15.33 -19.12 11.37
N ALA A 575 14.70 -19.15 12.55
CA ALA A 575 13.26 -19.44 12.69
C ALA A 575 12.35 -18.34 12.11
N THR A 576 12.87 -17.11 12.01
CA THR A 576 12.16 -15.92 11.48
C THR A 576 12.34 -15.78 9.96
N ILE A 577 13.50 -16.15 9.42
CA ILE A 577 13.87 -16.04 8.01
C ILE A 577 13.28 -17.16 7.14
N SER A 578 12.91 -18.31 7.73
CA SER A 578 12.35 -19.46 6.99
C SER A 578 11.11 -19.12 6.11
N GLY A 579 10.43 -17.98 6.37
CA GLY A 579 9.43 -17.40 5.47
C GLY A 579 10.04 -16.46 4.43
N LYS A 580 10.85 -17.01 3.50
CA LYS A 580 11.46 -16.44 2.26
C LYS A 580 11.13 -14.98 1.86
N SER A 581 11.24 -13.97 2.71
CA SER A 581 11.22 -12.57 2.31
C SER A 581 11.85 -11.69 3.40
N MET A 582 12.91 -10.98 2.97
CA MET A 582 13.85 -10.14 3.72
C MET A 582 14.98 -10.88 4.45
N SER A 583 16.19 -10.67 3.92
CA SER A 583 17.47 -11.09 4.47
C SER A 583 17.90 -10.10 5.54
N THR A 584 17.90 -10.50 6.81
CA THR A 584 18.73 -9.81 7.82
C THR A 584 20.17 -10.32 7.67
N SER A 585 21.15 -9.42 7.55
CA SER A 585 22.56 -9.82 7.57
C SER A 585 22.90 -10.48 8.92
N ASP A 586 23.56 -11.63 8.87
CA ASP A 586 24.04 -12.47 9.99
C ASP A 586 24.98 -11.75 11.00
N SER A 587 25.29 -10.47 10.78
CA SER A 587 26.35 -9.76 11.48
C SER A 587 25.79 -8.85 12.57
N ALA A 588 26.39 -8.92 13.77
CA ALA A 588 26.19 -7.94 14.83
C ALA A 588 26.37 -6.51 14.28
N PRO A 589 25.65 -5.49 14.81
CA PRO A 589 25.80 -4.12 14.38
C PRO A 589 27.26 -3.72 14.48
N ASN A 590 27.73 -3.28 13.33
CA ASN A 590 29.01 -2.67 13.10
C ASN A 590 29.02 -1.26 13.73
N PHE A 591 28.89 -1.20 15.06
CA PHE A 591 28.74 0.01 15.84
C PHE A 591 29.89 0.12 16.86
N PRO A 592 30.52 1.30 17.02
CA PRO A 592 31.55 1.51 18.04
C PRO A 592 30.98 1.30 19.44
N GLU A 593 31.78 0.68 20.32
CA GLU A 593 31.43 0.14 21.65
C GLU A 593 30.33 0.91 22.41
N GLY A 594 29.09 0.40 22.31
CA GLY A 594 27.97 0.81 23.16
C GLY A 594 27.87 -0.08 24.41
N ILE A 595 27.48 0.49 25.54
CA ILE A 595 27.22 -0.25 26.79
C ILE A 595 26.20 -1.36 26.51
N LYS A 596 26.58 -2.62 26.80
CA LYS A 596 25.72 -3.79 26.67
C LYS A 596 24.74 -3.86 27.83
N GLU A 597 23.48 -3.50 27.60
CA GLU A 597 22.40 -3.99 28.45
C GLU A 597 21.94 -5.34 27.89
N ASN A 598 22.23 -6.42 28.61
CA ASN A 598 21.85 -7.76 28.20
C ASN A 598 20.35 -7.97 28.44
N SER A 599 19.65 -8.42 27.41
CA SER A 599 18.44 -9.23 27.55
C SER A 599 18.75 -10.69 27.19
N ASP A 600 17.82 -11.60 27.44
CA ASP A 600 18.03 -13.03 27.13
C ASP A 600 18.13 -13.29 25.62
N ASP A 601 17.44 -12.49 24.80
CA ASP A 601 17.35 -12.66 23.34
C ASP A 601 18.10 -11.61 22.49
N PHE A 602 18.34 -10.41 23.03
CA PHE A 602 18.93 -9.27 22.31
C PHE A 602 20.07 -8.57 23.07
N ASN A 603 21.00 -8.02 22.30
CA ASN A 603 21.97 -7.02 22.73
C ASN A 603 21.44 -5.62 22.41
N ILE A 604 21.45 -4.74 23.40
CA ILE A 604 21.14 -3.31 23.22
C ILE A 604 22.44 -2.53 23.33
N TYR A 605 22.77 -1.78 22.28
CA TYR A 605 23.93 -0.89 22.24
C TYR A 605 23.45 0.55 22.45
N LYS A 606 24.15 1.29 23.32
CA LYS A 606 23.83 2.69 23.64
C LYS A 606 24.96 3.63 23.23
N ASP A 607 24.67 4.56 22.33
CA ASP A 607 25.58 5.68 22.03
C ASP A 607 25.32 6.85 22.97
N LYS A 608 26.25 7.10 23.88
CA LYS A 608 26.18 8.24 24.78
C LYS A 608 26.38 9.57 24.05
N GLY A 609 26.91 9.61 22.84
CA GLY A 609 27.18 10.83 22.07
C GLY A 609 26.01 11.30 21.20
N ALA A 610 24.89 10.58 21.16
CA ALA A 610 23.73 10.99 20.38
C ALA A 610 23.25 12.41 20.74
N LEU A 611 22.99 13.23 19.72
CA LEU A 611 22.44 14.56 19.89
C LEU A 611 20.94 14.45 20.26
N PRO A 612 20.42 15.36 21.11
CA PRO A 612 18.98 15.52 21.27
C PRO A 612 18.31 15.91 19.93
N ILE A 613 17.00 15.72 19.81
CA ILE A 613 16.26 16.11 18.59
C ILE A 613 16.40 17.58 18.24
N VAL A 614 16.67 18.46 19.21
CA VAL A 614 16.98 19.87 18.97
C VAL A 614 18.40 20.14 19.43
N PHE A 615 19.25 20.65 18.55
CA PHE A 615 20.65 20.96 18.84
C PHE A 615 21.11 22.25 18.15
N LYS A 616 22.19 22.84 18.66
CA LYS A 616 22.76 24.07 18.08
C LYS A 616 23.49 23.77 16.78
N THR A 617 23.55 24.75 15.89
CA THR A 617 24.35 24.70 14.67
C THR A 617 25.11 26.00 14.45
N GLU A 618 26.13 25.94 13.60
CA GLU A 618 26.78 27.14 13.07
C GLU A 618 25.84 27.96 12.17
N ASN A 619 26.20 29.22 11.95
CA ASN A 619 25.43 30.13 11.08
C ASN A 619 25.41 29.67 9.62
N THR A 620 26.47 28.99 9.18
CA THR A 620 26.64 28.43 7.83
C THR A 620 25.84 27.15 7.60
N ALA A 621 25.20 26.58 8.64
CA ALA A 621 24.44 25.34 8.52
C ALA A 621 23.25 25.43 7.55
N LYS A 622 22.68 26.64 7.39
CA LYS A 622 21.60 26.93 6.45
C LYS A 622 22.04 26.90 4.97
N ASP A 623 23.34 27.05 4.74
CA ASP A 623 23.94 27.11 3.39
C ASP A 623 24.35 25.71 2.90
N VAL A 624 24.22 24.69 3.77
CA VAL A 624 24.49 23.29 3.42
C VAL A 624 23.48 22.81 2.39
N VAL A 625 23.98 22.39 1.23
CA VAL A 625 23.21 21.74 0.17
C VAL A 625 23.62 20.27 0.08
N ILE A 626 22.65 19.38 0.17
CA ILE A 626 22.86 17.93 0.03
C ILE A 626 22.05 17.44 -1.15
N ASN A 627 22.75 17.13 -2.24
CA ASN A 627 22.18 16.45 -3.39
C ASN A 627 22.61 14.99 -3.35
N TYR A 628 21.62 14.11 -3.57
CA TYR A 628 21.89 12.69 -3.65
C TYR A 628 22.34 12.30 -5.06
N ASN A 629 23.49 11.65 -5.14
CA ASN A 629 24.02 11.03 -6.35
C ASN A 629 24.82 9.78 -5.92
N PRO A 630 24.44 8.57 -6.38
CA PRO A 630 25.04 7.32 -5.92
C PRO A 630 26.44 7.04 -6.48
N VAL A 631 26.90 7.78 -7.49
CA VAL A 631 28.27 7.64 -8.02
C VAL A 631 29.28 8.59 -7.36
N ASP A 632 28.80 9.53 -6.55
CA ASP A 632 29.67 10.49 -5.87
C ASP A 632 30.25 9.89 -4.59
N ASN A 633 31.47 10.30 -4.22
CA ASN A 633 32.07 9.99 -2.93
C ASN A 633 31.25 10.65 -1.79
N PRO A 634 30.54 9.87 -0.95
CA PRO A 634 29.67 10.43 0.08
C PRO A 634 30.45 11.13 1.20
N PHE A 635 31.70 10.73 1.46
CA PHE A 635 32.50 11.28 2.55
C PHE A 635 32.89 12.75 2.32
N LEU A 636 33.05 13.17 1.07
CA LEU A 636 33.28 14.58 0.72
C LEU A 636 32.06 15.45 1.06
N ARG A 637 30.87 14.95 0.70
CA ARG A 637 29.60 15.61 1.03
C ARG A 637 29.38 15.68 2.54
N LEU A 638 29.65 14.59 3.26
CA LEU A 638 29.53 14.56 4.71
C LEU A 638 30.53 15.50 5.40
N ASN A 639 31.77 15.60 4.91
CA ASN A 639 32.74 16.59 5.39
C ASN A 639 32.24 18.03 5.24
N SER A 640 31.63 18.36 4.09
CA SER A 640 31.02 19.66 3.85
C SER A 640 29.90 19.94 4.87
N LEU A 641 29.02 18.96 5.11
CA LEU A 641 27.97 19.05 6.12
C LEU A 641 28.54 19.31 7.52
N PHE A 642 29.56 18.57 7.96
CA PHE A 642 30.09 18.73 9.32
C PHE A 642 30.90 20.02 9.49
N SER A 643 31.62 20.44 8.45
CA SER A 643 32.38 21.69 8.48
C SER A 643 31.46 22.90 8.53
N GLN A 644 30.43 22.96 7.68
CA GLN A 644 29.51 24.11 7.64
C GLN A 644 28.45 24.05 8.74
N GLY A 645 28.04 22.85 9.16
CA GLY A 645 27.00 22.65 10.16
C GLY A 645 27.47 22.81 11.60
N PHE A 646 28.70 22.37 11.87
CA PHE A 646 29.25 22.24 13.23
C PHE A 646 30.66 22.84 13.39
N GLY A 647 31.25 23.41 12.34
CA GLY A 647 32.62 23.92 12.39
C GLY A 647 33.69 22.82 12.51
N ILE A 648 33.33 21.56 12.25
CA ILE A 648 34.24 20.42 12.42
C ILE A 648 34.81 20.04 11.05
N SER A 649 36.05 20.46 10.79
CA SER A 649 36.78 20.08 9.58
C SER A 649 37.38 18.67 9.70
N ASN A 650 37.55 17.99 8.56
CA ASN A 650 38.18 16.66 8.47
C ASN A 650 37.49 15.60 9.35
N MET A 651 36.15 15.54 9.33
CA MET A 651 35.40 14.47 9.99
C MET A 651 35.78 13.10 9.40
N TYR A 652 35.88 13.03 8.07
CA TYR A 652 36.31 11.85 7.32
C TYR A 652 37.59 12.15 6.54
N ARG A 653 38.54 11.22 6.55
CA ARG A 653 39.74 11.26 5.70
C ARG A 653 39.71 10.08 4.75
N GLU A 654 39.78 10.36 3.46
CA GLU A 654 39.85 9.32 2.43
C GLU A 654 41.13 8.50 2.61
N ILE A 655 41.00 7.18 2.44
CA ILE A 655 42.11 6.23 2.54
C ILE A 655 42.44 5.77 1.13
N LYS A 656 43.71 5.92 0.72
CA LYS A 656 44.19 5.32 -0.52
C LYS A 656 44.22 3.80 -0.37
N SER A 657 43.75 3.10 -1.39
CA SER A 657 43.68 1.65 -1.42
C SER A 657 44.49 1.08 -2.57
N ASP A 658 45.24 0.03 -2.30
CA ASP A 658 45.96 -0.74 -3.31
C ASP A 658 45.19 -2.02 -3.62
N LEU A 659 44.84 -2.24 -4.89
CA LEU A 659 44.25 -3.50 -5.34
C LEU A 659 45.33 -4.58 -5.35
N ILE A 660 45.22 -5.58 -4.46
CA ILE A 660 46.23 -6.65 -4.32
C ILE A 660 45.83 -7.89 -5.11
N LYS A 661 44.53 -8.19 -5.19
CA LYS A 661 44.01 -9.37 -5.86
C LYS A 661 42.74 -9.05 -6.65
N GLN A 662 42.66 -9.56 -7.86
CA GLN A 662 41.46 -9.49 -8.70
C GLN A 662 41.28 -10.79 -9.47
N ASN A 663 40.08 -11.34 -9.41
CA ASN A 663 39.58 -12.33 -10.35
C ASN A 663 38.12 -12.00 -10.70
N GLU A 664 37.45 -12.83 -11.51
CA GLU A 664 36.06 -12.56 -11.93
C GLU A 664 35.10 -12.42 -10.74
N VAL A 665 35.34 -13.17 -9.68
CA VAL A 665 34.41 -13.32 -8.55
C VAL A 665 34.85 -12.62 -7.25
N SER A 666 36.05 -12.03 -7.21
CA SER A 666 36.64 -11.46 -6.00
C SER A 666 37.63 -10.34 -6.32
N LYS A 667 37.53 -9.24 -5.55
CA LYS A 667 38.51 -8.14 -5.50
C LYS A 667 38.95 -7.90 -4.06
N GLU A 668 40.26 -7.83 -3.84
CA GLU A 668 40.86 -7.57 -2.54
C GLU A 668 41.72 -6.31 -2.56
N TYR A 669 41.46 -5.41 -1.60
CA TYR A 669 42.16 -4.14 -1.42
C TYR A 669 42.93 -4.13 -0.10
N ALA A 670 44.21 -3.72 -0.13
CA ALA A 670 44.92 -3.30 1.08
C ALA A 670 44.71 -1.81 1.30
N ILE A 671 44.43 -1.44 2.54
CA ILE A 671 44.38 -0.04 2.94
C ILE A 671 45.21 0.20 4.20
N ASP A 672 45.93 1.31 4.22
CA ASP A 672 46.71 1.81 5.36
C ASP A 672 45.91 2.87 6.11
N VAL A 673 45.49 2.58 7.33
CA VAL A 673 44.64 3.50 8.11
C VAL A 673 45.38 4.80 8.43
N VAL A 674 44.87 5.93 7.95
CA VAL A 674 45.57 7.23 8.00
C VAL A 674 45.38 8.02 9.31
N SER A 675 44.41 7.64 10.14
CA SER A 675 44.17 8.21 11.48
C SER A 675 43.42 7.25 12.39
N ASP A 676 43.44 7.48 13.70
CA ASP A 676 42.64 6.73 14.66
C ASP A 676 41.14 6.96 14.42
N GLY A 677 40.37 5.88 14.35
CA GLY A 677 38.91 5.93 14.34
C GLY A 677 38.23 4.84 13.53
N ASN A 678 36.98 5.11 13.14
CA ASN A 678 36.10 4.16 12.47
C ASN A 678 36.35 4.16 10.96
N VAL A 679 36.62 3.01 10.37
CA VAL A 679 36.85 2.85 8.94
C VAL A 679 35.54 2.43 8.26
N TYR A 680 35.26 3.06 7.12
CA TYR A 680 34.07 2.83 6.31
C TYR A 680 34.42 2.57 4.84
N CYS A 681 33.52 1.92 4.13
CA CYS A 681 33.53 1.87 2.67
C CYS A 681 32.18 2.22 2.05
N TYR A 682 32.22 2.62 0.79
CA TYR A 682 31.06 2.85 -0.06
C TYR A 682 31.37 2.35 -1.47
N LEU A 683 30.36 1.83 -2.17
CA LEU A 683 30.50 1.35 -3.55
C LEU A 683 29.78 2.31 -4.51
N PRO A 684 30.47 3.23 -5.19
CA PRO A 684 29.84 4.11 -6.17
C PRO A 684 29.32 3.30 -7.36
N ILE A 685 28.00 3.28 -7.53
CA ILE A 685 27.32 2.55 -8.61
C ILE A 685 26.18 3.43 -9.15
N ASP A 686 26.02 3.49 -10.47
CA ASP A 686 24.92 4.24 -11.10
C ASP A 686 23.57 3.65 -10.67
N GLN A 687 22.61 4.52 -10.32
CA GLN A 687 21.25 4.15 -9.92
C GLN A 687 20.51 3.27 -10.96
N ASN A 688 20.89 3.35 -12.23
CA ASN A 688 20.27 2.58 -13.31
C ASN A 688 20.92 1.20 -13.51
N VAL A 689 22.05 0.93 -12.84
CA VAL A 689 22.72 -0.38 -12.92
C VAL A 689 22.05 -1.32 -11.93
N VAL A 690 21.37 -2.34 -12.47
CA VAL A 690 20.84 -3.44 -11.67
C VAL A 690 21.96 -4.45 -11.47
N THR A 691 22.50 -4.51 -10.25
CA THR A 691 23.44 -5.56 -9.87
C THR A 691 22.67 -6.85 -9.64
N GLU A 692 22.75 -7.81 -10.57
CA GLU A 692 22.07 -9.10 -10.44
C GLU A 692 22.67 -10.00 -9.34
N SER A 693 23.84 -9.65 -8.80
CA SER A 693 24.57 -10.44 -7.80
C SER A 693 24.81 -9.69 -6.49
N SER A 694 24.68 -10.43 -5.39
CA SER A 694 25.05 -9.96 -4.06
C SER A 694 26.56 -9.86 -3.91
N ILE A 695 27.02 -8.80 -3.26
CA ILE A 695 28.42 -8.52 -2.97
C ILE A 695 28.70 -8.80 -1.50
N LYS A 696 29.39 -9.90 -1.20
CA LYS A 696 29.85 -10.21 0.16
C LYS A 696 31.09 -9.38 0.45
N VAL A 697 31.11 -8.75 1.62
CA VAL A 697 32.21 -7.90 2.09
C VAL A 697 32.84 -8.53 3.32
N SER A 698 34.17 -8.68 3.30
CA SER A 698 34.94 -9.23 4.40
C SER A 698 36.18 -8.37 4.68
N VAL A 699 36.60 -8.34 5.94
CA VAL A 699 37.79 -7.62 6.39
C VAL A 699 38.69 -8.60 7.12
N ASN A 700 39.96 -8.72 6.69
CA ASN A 700 40.94 -9.66 7.21
C ASN A 700 40.38 -11.10 7.30
N GLY A 701 39.64 -11.52 6.27
CA GLY A 701 39.00 -12.85 6.19
C GLY A 701 37.72 -13.03 7.02
N LYS A 702 37.30 -12.03 7.81
CA LYS A 702 36.03 -12.06 8.57
C LYS A 702 34.90 -11.41 7.77
N HIS A 703 33.78 -12.12 7.60
CA HIS A 703 32.58 -11.55 6.97
C HIS A 703 32.04 -10.36 7.77
N ILE A 704 31.75 -9.26 7.07
CA ILE A 704 31.23 -8.01 7.63
C ILE A 704 29.76 -7.84 7.25
N THR A 705 29.44 -7.83 5.96
CA THR A 705 28.07 -7.67 5.47
C THR A 705 27.94 -8.21 4.04
N THR A 706 26.71 -8.33 3.56
CA THR A 706 26.41 -8.56 2.14
C THR A 706 25.66 -7.34 1.61
N MET A 707 26.26 -6.63 0.66
CA MET A 707 25.65 -5.51 -0.06
C MET A 707 24.98 -6.05 -1.32
N PHE A 708 23.86 -5.48 -1.79
CA PHE A 708 23.16 -5.92 -3.01
C PHE A 708 22.67 -7.41 -2.99
N GLY A 709 21.78 -7.86 -3.91
CA GLY A 709 21.40 -9.29 -4.01
C GLY A 709 20.19 -9.67 -4.87
N GLU A 710 19.98 -10.98 -5.10
CA GLU A 710 19.11 -11.61 -6.14
C GLU A 710 17.59 -11.32 -6.07
N ASN A 711 17.11 -10.53 -5.10
CA ASN A 711 15.75 -9.96 -5.09
C ASN A 711 15.72 -8.50 -4.60
N VAL A 712 16.91 -7.92 -4.42
CA VAL A 712 17.15 -6.66 -3.75
C VAL A 712 17.80 -5.71 -4.75
N TRP A 713 16.93 -5.09 -5.53
CA TRP A 713 17.26 -4.09 -6.53
C TRP A 713 18.06 -2.93 -5.88
N GLY A 714 19.40 -2.97 -5.93
CA GLY A 714 20.27 -1.82 -5.71
C GLY A 714 20.31 -1.20 -4.30
N GLU A 715 20.39 -2.00 -3.24
CA GLU A 715 20.68 -1.49 -1.88
C GLU A 715 22.15 -1.05 -1.76
N ASN A 716 22.40 0.25 -1.79
CA ASN A 716 23.73 0.84 -1.56
C ASN A 716 23.69 1.81 -0.37
N GLY A 717 24.74 1.80 0.45
CA GLY A 717 24.86 2.56 1.69
C GLY A 717 26.31 2.57 2.20
N ILE A 718 26.62 3.42 3.17
CA ILE A 718 27.95 3.46 3.79
C ILE A 718 28.08 2.29 4.76
N VAL A 719 29.17 1.53 4.65
CA VAL A 719 29.40 0.33 5.44
C VAL A 719 30.56 0.52 6.39
N TYR A 720 30.34 0.24 7.67
CA TYR A 720 31.40 0.21 8.68
C TYR A 720 32.20 -1.08 8.58
N LEU A 721 33.52 -0.93 8.56
CA LEU A 721 34.49 -2.03 8.43
C LEU A 721 35.17 -2.39 9.76
N GLY A 722 35.20 -1.46 10.72
CA GLY A 722 35.85 -1.65 12.01
C GLY A 722 36.47 -0.36 12.55
N SER A 723 36.93 -0.39 13.80
CA SER A 723 37.69 0.71 14.42
C SER A 723 39.16 0.31 14.49
N TYR A 724 40.04 1.19 14.01
CA TYR A 724 41.46 0.90 13.85
C TYR A 724 42.33 2.08 14.28
N LYS A 725 43.57 1.77 14.66
CA LYS A 725 44.60 2.77 14.96
C LYS A 725 45.36 3.17 13.71
N LYS A 726 45.87 4.40 13.67
CA LYS A 726 46.71 4.91 12.59
C LYS A 726 47.87 3.95 12.31
N GLY A 727 48.11 3.66 11.03
CA GLY A 727 49.16 2.75 10.56
C GLY A 727 48.75 1.27 10.55
N THR A 728 47.54 0.93 10.97
CA THR A 728 47.03 -0.45 10.83
C THR A 728 46.79 -0.77 9.36
N LYS A 729 47.34 -1.90 8.89
CA LYS A 729 47.03 -2.48 7.58
C LYS A 729 45.81 -3.37 7.67
N ILE A 730 44.83 -3.15 6.80
CA ILE A 730 43.65 -4.01 6.70
C ILE A 730 43.40 -4.43 5.25
N HIS A 731 42.90 -5.66 5.09
CA HIS A 731 42.57 -6.27 3.81
C HIS A 731 41.05 -6.33 3.67
N VAL A 732 40.49 -5.68 2.66
CA VAL A 732 39.06 -5.67 2.38
C VAL A 732 38.79 -6.48 1.11
N ASN A 733 38.03 -7.56 1.24
CA ASN A 733 37.69 -8.45 0.14
C ASN A 733 36.20 -8.38 -0.19
N TYR A 734 35.91 -8.19 -1.48
CA TYR A 734 34.58 -8.15 -2.08
C TYR A 734 34.39 -9.38 -2.97
N GLU A 735 33.35 -10.17 -2.73
CA GLU A 735 33.03 -11.37 -3.51
C GLU A 735 31.65 -11.24 -4.17
N SER A 736 31.57 -11.40 -5.48
CA SER A 736 30.34 -11.28 -6.29
C SER A 736 30.42 -12.12 -7.57
N LYS A 737 29.32 -12.35 -8.29
CA LYS A 737 29.37 -13.00 -9.62
C LYS A 737 29.95 -12.08 -10.71
N ASP A 738 29.84 -10.77 -10.52
CA ASP A 738 30.52 -9.74 -11.32
C ASP A 738 31.16 -8.72 -10.39
N THR A 739 32.49 -8.67 -10.39
CA THR A 739 33.27 -7.70 -9.60
C THR A 739 33.96 -6.63 -10.44
N GLN A 740 33.90 -6.70 -11.77
CA GLN A 740 34.77 -5.90 -12.64
C GLN A 740 34.46 -4.39 -12.54
N SER A 741 33.19 -4.04 -12.41
CA SER A 741 32.69 -2.66 -12.32
C SER A 741 32.82 -2.00 -10.93
N ILE A 742 33.26 -2.74 -9.90
CA ILE A 742 33.32 -2.24 -8.52
C ILE A 742 34.62 -1.48 -8.26
N ASN A 743 34.51 -0.20 -7.89
CA ASN A 743 35.61 0.64 -7.42
C ASN A 743 35.25 1.29 -6.07
N PRO A 744 35.59 0.66 -4.92
CA PRO A 744 35.20 1.16 -3.61
C PRO A 744 35.90 2.47 -3.23
N VAL A 745 35.22 3.28 -2.43
CA VAL A 745 35.82 4.40 -1.72
C VAL A 745 35.94 4.04 -0.25
N PHE A 746 37.11 4.30 0.34
CA PHE A 746 37.37 4.07 1.76
C PHE A 746 37.62 5.39 2.49
N ALA A 747 37.11 5.51 3.71
CA ALA A 747 37.40 6.66 4.56
C ALA A 747 37.47 6.26 6.02
N VAL A 748 38.29 6.97 6.80
CA VAL A 748 38.30 6.90 8.27
C VAL A 748 37.63 8.12 8.86
N GLU A 749 36.64 7.90 9.72
CA GLU A 749 36.03 8.90 10.59
C GLU A 749 36.96 9.15 11.77
N HIS A 750 37.45 10.38 11.89
CA HIS A 750 38.45 10.75 12.87
C HIS A 750 37.86 10.79 14.30
N GLU A 751 38.43 10.00 15.21
CA GLU A 751 37.94 9.84 16.59
C GLU A 751 37.84 11.18 17.34
N GLY A 752 38.84 12.04 17.20
CA GLY A 752 38.83 13.37 17.80
C GLY A 752 37.69 14.26 17.29
N SER A 753 37.46 14.27 15.97
CA SER A 753 36.41 15.07 15.33
C SER A 753 35.02 14.58 15.75
N LEU A 754 34.85 13.26 15.86
CA LEU A 754 33.62 12.63 16.35
C LEU A 754 33.33 13.01 17.81
N LEU A 755 34.36 13.15 18.66
CA LEU A 755 34.20 13.60 20.04
C LEU A 755 33.81 15.08 20.14
N GLU A 756 34.24 15.92 19.20
CA GLU A 756 33.86 17.33 19.16
C GLU A 756 32.35 17.56 19.00
N LEU A 757 31.64 16.65 18.32
CA LEU A 757 30.17 16.71 18.21
C LEU A 757 29.47 16.71 19.57
N ASN A 758 30.10 16.16 20.62
CA ASN A 758 29.51 16.15 21.96
C ASN A 758 29.30 17.56 22.53
N LYS A 759 30.01 18.59 22.02
CA LYS A 759 29.83 20.00 22.41
C LYS A 759 28.39 20.48 22.13
N PHE A 760 27.74 19.95 21.10
CA PHE A 760 26.41 20.37 20.64
C PHE A 760 25.23 19.72 21.38
N ARG A 761 25.52 18.83 22.33
CA ARG A 761 24.49 18.11 23.12
C ARG A 761 23.86 18.95 24.23
N LYS A 762 24.50 20.03 24.65
CA LYS A 762 24.13 20.80 25.85
C LYS A 762 23.48 22.14 25.46
N GLY A 763 22.62 22.65 26.35
CA GLY A 763 22.12 24.03 26.28
C GLY A 763 20.67 24.18 25.77
N ILE A 764 19.93 23.08 25.67
CA ILE A 764 18.48 23.04 25.44
C ILE A 764 17.89 22.10 26.50
N ALA A 765 16.80 22.52 27.15
CA ALA A 765 16.15 21.78 28.22
C ALA A 765 14.68 21.53 27.90
N ASP A 766 14.07 20.59 28.63
CA ASP A 766 12.62 20.35 28.62
C ASP A 766 12.01 20.06 27.25
N ILE A 767 12.76 19.34 26.40
CA ILE A 767 12.30 18.96 25.07
C ILE A 767 11.16 17.94 25.19
N LYS A 768 9.99 18.29 24.65
CA LYS A 768 8.81 17.44 24.56
C LYS A 768 8.42 17.29 23.09
N VAL A 769 8.17 16.04 22.69
CA VAL A 769 7.76 15.68 21.33
C VAL A 769 6.50 14.85 21.40
N ASN A 770 5.45 15.25 20.69
CA ASN A 770 4.23 14.47 20.53
C ASN A 770 3.67 14.69 19.12
N GLY A 771 4.01 13.79 18.21
CA GLY A 771 3.53 13.84 16.83
C GLY A 771 3.86 15.16 16.13
N ASP A 772 2.83 15.91 15.75
CA ASP A 772 2.91 17.23 15.12
C ASP A 772 3.40 18.36 16.04
N LEU A 773 3.67 18.10 17.33
CA LEU A 773 4.10 19.10 18.30
C LEU A 773 5.53 18.85 18.82
N ILE A 774 6.35 19.90 18.81
CA ILE A 774 7.66 19.93 19.46
C ILE A 774 7.73 21.19 20.33
N SER A 775 8.11 21.07 21.59
CA SER A 775 8.33 22.22 22.47
C SER A 775 9.57 22.05 23.32
N PHE A 776 10.24 23.15 23.65
CA PHE A 776 11.44 23.15 24.49
C PHE A 776 11.74 24.54 25.03
N ASP A 777 12.57 24.60 26.07
CA ASP A 777 13.02 25.85 26.67
C ASP A 777 14.44 26.18 26.24
N LYS A 778 14.61 27.40 25.71
CA LYS A 778 15.92 27.93 25.32
C LYS A 778 16.41 29.00 26.31
N LYS A 779 17.58 28.72 26.91
CA LYS A 779 18.23 29.61 27.90
C LYS A 779 19.26 30.59 27.34
N THR A 780 19.58 30.54 26.05
CA THR A 780 20.55 31.46 25.42
C THR A 780 19.91 32.16 24.24
N GLU A 781 20.28 33.42 24.05
CA GLU A 781 19.82 34.28 22.96
C GLU A 781 20.64 34.04 21.70
N ASP A 782 20.15 34.59 20.60
CA ASP A 782 20.75 34.57 19.26
C ASP A 782 21.48 33.27 18.89
N THR A 783 20.72 32.18 18.81
CA THR A 783 21.27 30.85 18.50
C THR A 783 20.53 30.22 17.33
N ASN A 784 21.27 29.71 16.34
CA ASN A 784 20.72 28.85 15.29
C ASN A 784 20.57 27.42 15.81
N LEU A 785 19.40 26.84 15.54
CA LEU A 785 19.04 25.50 15.96
C LEU A 785 18.64 24.66 14.76
N ALA A 786 19.06 23.40 14.77
CA ALA A 786 18.48 22.36 13.94
C ALA A 786 17.57 21.48 14.80
N ILE A 787 16.46 21.06 14.18
CA ILE A 787 15.55 20.05 14.69
C ILE A 787 15.70 18.83 13.77
N SER A 788 16.00 17.66 14.34
CA SER A 788 16.20 16.38 13.66
C SER A 788 14.89 15.77 13.16
N VAL A 789 14.16 16.54 12.37
CA VAL A 789 13.00 16.17 11.56
C VAL A 789 13.19 16.78 10.16
N PRO A 790 12.62 16.17 9.10
CA PRO A 790 12.74 16.72 7.76
C PRO A 790 12.14 18.12 7.69
N TYR A 791 12.79 19.00 6.92
CA TYR A 791 12.22 20.29 6.59
C TYR A 791 10.95 20.10 5.76
N ASP A 792 9.85 20.72 6.20
CA ASP A 792 8.60 20.84 5.46
C ASP A 792 8.05 22.24 5.76
N SER A 793 7.59 22.95 4.72
CA SER A 793 6.94 24.25 4.83
C SER A 793 5.70 24.26 5.74
N ALA A 794 5.12 23.07 6.00
CA ALA A 794 4.02 22.87 6.93
C ALA A 794 4.41 23.04 8.41
N TRP A 795 5.71 23.03 8.75
CA TRP A 795 6.19 23.33 10.09
C TRP A 795 6.17 24.85 10.35
N THR A 796 5.43 25.22 11.39
CA THR A 796 5.38 26.58 11.93
C THR A 796 6.05 26.60 13.29
N ALA A 797 6.68 27.72 13.65
CA ALA A 797 7.36 27.90 14.92
C ALA A 797 7.00 29.23 15.57
N GLU A 798 6.93 29.23 16.89
CA GLU A 798 6.68 30.41 17.72
C GLU A 798 7.68 30.45 18.89
N ILE A 799 8.13 31.66 19.23
CA ILE A 799 8.96 31.94 20.41
C ILE A 799 8.17 32.89 21.30
N ASN A 800 7.87 32.49 22.53
CA ASN A 800 7.03 33.27 23.46
C ASN A 800 5.68 33.70 22.83
N GLY A 801 5.11 32.86 21.96
CA GLY A 801 3.85 33.14 21.24
C GLY A 801 3.97 34.05 20.02
N LYS A 802 5.19 34.51 19.66
CA LYS A 802 5.44 35.29 18.45
C LYS A 802 5.91 34.36 17.32
N PRO A 803 5.30 34.40 16.13
CA PRO A 803 5.73 33.60 14.99
C PRO A 803 7.18 33.88 14.58
N VAL A 804 7.91 32.83 14.22
CA VAL A 804 9.26 32.91 13.66
C VAL A 804 9.39 32.08 12.39
N GLN A 805 10.25 32.51 11.49
CA GLN A 805 10.48 31.83 10.23
C GLN A 805 11.27 30.53 10.45
N THR A 806 10.76 29.44 9.89
CA THR A 806 11.47 28.18 9.73
C THR A 806 12.26 28.18 8.42
N TYR A 807 13.37 27.44 8.37
CA TYR A 807 14.19 27.31 7.17
C TYR A 807 14.79 25.91 7.06
N LYS A 808 15.27 25.55 5.87
CA LYS A 808 16.02 24.30 5.66
C LYS A 808 17.46 24.48 6.16
N THR A 809 17.94 23.56 6.99
CA THR A 809 19.30 23.55 7.54
C THR A 809 19.92 22.17 7.39
N LEU A 810 21.26 22.09 7.38
CA LEU A 810 22.01 20.83 7.23
C LEU A 810 21.56 20.02 6.00
N GLY A 811 21.17 20.70 4.92
CA GLY A 811 20.76 20.08 3.65
C GLY A 811 19.34 19.50 3.61
N GLY A 812 18.68 19.25 4.74
CA GLY A 812 17.35 18.63 4.73
C GLY A 812 16.57 18.64 6.05
N LEU A 813 17.14 19.19 7.13
CA LEU A 813 16.48 19.27 8.43
C LEU A 813 15.79 20.61 8.64
N LEU A 814 14.83 20.63 9.57
CA LEU A 814 14.15 21.85 10.00
C LEU A 814 15.09 22.73 10.85
N GLY A 815 15.20 24.01 10.50
CA GLY A 815 16.00 25.00 11.21
C GLY A 815 15.15 26.18 11.70
N ILE A 816 15.55 26.73 12.85
CA ILE A 816 15.00 27.98 13.39
C ILE A 816 16.12 28.83 14.01
N ARG A 817 15.95 30.15 13.99
CA ARG A 817 16.80 31.08 14.72
C ARG A 817 16.07 31.59 15.95
N VAL A 818 16.66 31.35 17.12
CA VAL A 818 16.10 31.82 18.40
C VAL A 818 16.79 33.12 18.78
N ILE A 819 16.06 34.23 18.64
CA ILE A 819 16.57 35.59 18.91
C ILE A 819 16.49 35.98 20.39
N GLU A 820 15.51 35.46 21.13
CA GLU A 820 15.29 35.76 22.55
C GLU A 820 15.14 34.47 23.38
N LYS A 821 15.43 34.52 24.69
CA LYS A 821 15.21 33.39 25.59
C LYS A 821 13.72 33.13 25.74
N GLY A 822 13.37 31.88 26.00
CA GLY A 822 12.02 31.52 26.37
C GLY A 822 11.57 30.19 25.78
N LYS A 823 10.25 30.05 25.70
CA LYS A 823 9.59 28.82 25.28
C LYS A 823 9.40 28.82 23.78
N VAL A 824 9.92 27.79 23.13
CA VAL A 824 9.75 27.55 21.70
C VAL A 824 8.70 26.47 21.51
N ASN A 825 7.72 26.72 20.62
CA ASN A 825 6.74 25.74 20.20
C ASN A 825 6.78 25.61 18.68
N LEU A 826 6.86 24.39 18.18
CA LEU A 826 6.72 24.06 16.77
C LEU A 826 5.48 23.19 16.57
N LYS A 827 4.77 23.45 15.48
CA LYS A 827 3.58 22.71 15.08
C LYS A 827 3.60 22.40 13.59
N TYR A 828 3.40 21.13 13.25
CA TYR A 828 3.16 20.69 11.88
C TYR A 828 1.69 20.88 11.52
N ASN A 829 1.41 21.64 10.46
CA ASN A 829 0.06 21.85 9.97
C ASN A 829 -0.13 21.06 8.67
N VAL A 830 -0.86 19.95 8.73
CA VAL A 830 -1.14 19.13 7.54
C VAL A 830 -1.65 20.01 6.39
N PRO A 831 -0.93 20.05 5.24
CA PRO A 831 -1.30 20.88 4.11
C PRO A 831 -2.75 20.66 3.68
N GLY A 832 -3.49 21.75 3.46
CA GLY A 832 -4.88 21.72 3.01
C GLY A 832 -5.93 21.35 4.08
N LEU A 833 -5.55 20.73 5.21
CA LEU A 833 -6.53 20.19 6.17
C LEU A 833 -7.51 21.23 6.72
N ARG A 834 -7.04 22.44 7.07
CA ARG A 834 -7.92 23.53 7.56
C ARG A 834 -8.95 23.94 6.51
N VAL A 835 -8.52 24.09 5.25
CA VAL A 835 -9.40 24.45 4.13
C VAL A 835 -10.41 23.33 3.88
N SER A 836 -9.94 22.08 3.93
CA SER A 836 -10.80 20.92 3.77
C SER A 836 -11.88 20.82 4.84
N ILE A 837 -11.56 21.08 6.11
CA ILE A 837 -12.56 21.07 7.20
C ILE A 837 -13.67 22.08 6.89
N ILE A 838 -13.33 23.29 6.42
CA ILE A 838 -14.29 24.33 6.07
C ILE A 838 -15.19 23.85 4.92
N ILE A 839 -14.60 23.38 3.80
CA ILE A 839 -15.33 22.93 2.61
C ILE A 839 -16.25 21.75 2.96
N SER A 840 -15.74 20.76 3.69
CA SER A 840 -16.49 19.58 4.12
C SER A 840 -17.65 19.98 5.03
N THR A 841 -17.44 20.88 5.99
CA THR A 841 -18.50 21.35 6.90
C THR A 841 -19.60 22.08 6.13
N ILE A 842 -19.24 22.99 5.22
CA ILE A 842 -20.22 23.70 4.37
C ILE A 842 -21.01 22.70 3.52
N SER A 843 -20.34 21.70 2.95
CA SER A 843 -20.98 20.68 2.11
C SER A 843 -21.94 19.79 2.90
N VAL A 844 -21.61 19.43 4.15
CA VAL A 844 -22.53 18.75 5.07
C VAL A 844 -23.76 19.62 5.35
N ILE A 845 -23.56 20.91 5.68
CA ILE A 845 -24.67 21.84 5.94
C ILE A 845 -25.58 21.95 4.72
N LEU A 846 -25.02 22.14 3.52
CA LEU A 846 -25.78 22.22 2.27
C LEU A 846 -26.54 20.92 1.97
N LEU A 847 -25.96 19.75 2.22
CA LEU A 847 -26.65 18.46 2.10
C LEU A 847 -27.84 18.36 3.06
N CYS A 848 -27.64 18.75 4.32
CA CYS A 848 -28.70 18.77 5.33
C CYS A 848 -29.83 19.73 4.93
N LEU A 849 -29.50 20.93 4.45
CA LEU A 849 -30.48 21.92 3.97
C LEU A 849 -31.26 21.39 2.76
N CYS A 850 -30.57 20.84 1.75
CA CYS A 850 -31.19 20.21 0.60
C CYS A 850 -32.15 19.08 1.00
N TRP A 851 -31.83 18.35 2.06
CA TRP A 851 -32.68 17.28 2.58
C TRP A 851 -33.92 17.80 3.31
N VAL A 852 -33.77 18.82 4.16
CA VAL A 852 -34.89 19.43 4.90
C VAL A 852 -35.86 20.13 3.95
N LEU A 853 -35.35 20.94 3.01
CA LEU A 853 -36.19 21.66 2.05
C LEU A 853 -37.03 20.69 1.20
N LYS A 854 -36.45 19.55 0.83
CA LYS A 854 -37.14 18.51 0.08
C LYS A 854 -38.18 17.74 0.89
N ARG A 855 -38.06 17.68 2.20
CA ARG A 855 -39.07 17.06 3.07
C ARG A 855 -40.31 17.97 3.23
N ASN A 856 -40.11 19.28 3.09
CA ASN A 856 -41.14 20.30 3.23
C ASN A 856 -41.82 20.68 1.89
N SER A 857 -41.29 20.19 0.76
CA SER A 857 -41.87 20.30 -0.59
C SER A 857 -42.49 18.98 -1.03
#